data_AF-A0A819PME3-F1
#
_entry.id   AF-A0A819PME3-F1
#
_cell.length_a   1.000
_cell.length_b   1.000
_cell.length_c   1.000
_cell.angle_alpha   90.00
_cell.angle_beta   90.00
_cell.angle_gamma   90.00
#
_symmetry.space_group_name_H-M   'P 1'
#
loop_
_entity.id
_entity.type
_entity.pdbx_description
1 polymer ?
#
loop_
_entity_poly.entity_id
_entity_poly.type
_entity_poly.pdbx_seq_one_letter_code
_entity_poly.pdbx_strand_id
1 'polypeptide(L)'
;MNIFELNELTDDMMNLCDDDFYNFLENLLNKDLCQLFQVQAIQDMSSLSSITIEQIIEILTVDVIDLNNLKKSLGFITTDGKFHLRLGHRNLLERLLILVKSKNNLSVKNFDLSNKNIKNQIYEKLLEMWKQTSSSSKVACIPVLFPWINNIFQNLEKTKNRYRYDDQIQEFALLIFIFGGRNCYEFLHLNLPSALPHITNLEILIRTQEFKMIECEFRFSLLTEYSRSTNCNYIFVAEDATRCISCIDYDAQSNSFIGLSAPLVNGLPQFNFFQTENFQILKNWFDEIDTSRFINLHMAKSLKLSSPPFILCAYGSNNKFEAIDVLKNWLFIYNQSLIQGLRVIGFSTDGDSRYLRAMGLCSRFFAELPNLNLFKHNDPFDIKIPKEWSWFFMKQQQTFLFMQDPIHIATKIRNRLLSTVANLRMGDFSVDIKDLIDLVESKSKLEHNLIKSDLNPKDRQNFASCLRISSETVLALLNRNENSKGTYVYLTLLNLIISGFINKSTAIEERLFNIWTVVFVCRLWFSWIQYLDVKNSNNNINSNNKNNNNINSNNNNNNNINSNNNNNNNINNSQSPKKFKQRTFITKPAFWCIEINAHTLVYIILLVIKKKLPIDALNTFGFNSQICENTFRIARSLTGSFSSITNFSVKSFMKRCEKISVVNSIKSRGNQKGDYSFQFPQHHKNDKDTYDYSIDNIKELNLTEYDIEKIIYRAFESAQKLASMVNMSQLLKNKNIYSLPDLSQFIKTILSKSSSKIVDYTEDDDSNYDSDEDEFEDNEDSSVHAAFDDEDEMLPSIFGDDEEEEEGNIIANNLSNISQQNFRGCRIYDKINPQQMNKYFRIHVDSSVKYIHKQTACWLLSTSKTRLSSDRVERVKES
;
A
#
# COMPACT_ATOMS: atom_id res chain seq x y z
N MET A 1 37.20 -7.07 -61.71
CA MET A 1 37.91 -7.59 -60.52
C MET A 1 37.43 -9.01 -60.34
N ASN A 2 38.30 -10.02 -60.25
CA ASN A 2 37.80 -11.40 -60.14
C ASN A 2 37.40 -11.69 -58.70
N ILE A 3 36.17 -12.14 -58.46
CA ILE A 3 35.68 -12.42 -57.08
C ILE A 3 36.50 -13.50 -56.36
N PHE A 4 37.14 -14.40 -57.11
CA PHE A 4 38.01 -15.42 -56.53
C PHE A 4 39.35 -14.85 -56.03
N GLU A 5 39.74 -13.67 -56.50
CA GLU A 5 40.92 -12.93 -56.03
C GLU A 5 40.56 -11.98 -54.87
N LEU A 6 39.27 -11.81 -54.58
CA LEU A 6 38.79 -10.99 -53.48
C LEU A 6 38.85 -11.78 -52.16
N ASN A 7 39.69 -11.32 -51.23
CA ASN A 7 39.79 -11.90 -49.89
C ASN A 7 38.76 -11.28 -48.93
N GLU A 8 38.49 -9.98 -49.04
CA GLU A 8 37.56 -9.24 -48.18
C GLU A 8 36.88 -8.08 -48.93
N LEU A 9 35.71 -7.66 -48.47
CA LEU A 9 35.01 -6.44 -48.93
C LEU A 9 35.42 -5.23 -48.08
N THR A 10 35.65 -4.09 -48.72
CA THR A 10 35.91 -2.82 -48.01
C THR A 10 34.61 -2.20 -47.50
N ASP A 11 34.70 -1.27 -46.55
CA ASP A 11 33.50 -0.61 -46.00
C ASP A 11 32.79 0.23 -47.07
N ASP A 12 33.53 0.84 -47.99
CA ASP A 12 32.97 1.55 -49.14
C ASP A 12 32.15 0.62 -50.05
N MET A 13 32.60 -0.63 -50.24
CA MET A 13 31.84 -1.63 -51.01
C MET A 13 30.56 -2.09 -50.29
N MET A 14 30.56 -2.10 -48.96
CA MET A 14 29.39 -2.47 -48.15
C MET A 14 28.29 -1.39 -48.16
N ASN A 15 28.66 -0.14 -48.46
CA ASN A 15 27.74 1.00 -48.48
C ASN A 15 27.17 1.31 -49.88
N LEU A 16 27.47 0.48 -50.89
CA LEU A 16 26.92 0.66 -52.24
C LEU A 16 25.42 0.34 -52.27
N CYS A 17 24.66 1.20 -52.95
CA CYS A 17 23.22 1.04 -53.19
C CYS A 17 22.89 1.29 -54.67
N ASP A 18 21.74 0.77 -55.12
CA ASP A 18 21.14 1.00 -56.42
C ASP A 18 22.11 0.79 -57.60
N ASP A 19 22.25 1.78 -58.49
CA ASP A 19 23.06 1.67 -59.70
C ASP A 19 24.54 1.40 -59.41
N ASP A 20 25.09 1.97 -58.33
CA ASP A 20 26.48 1.74 -57.94
C ASP A 20 26.69 0.31 -57.43
N PHE A 21 25.70 -0.25 -56.73
CA PHE A 21 25.68 -1.65 -56.33
C PHE A 21 25.64 -2.59 -57.53
N TYR A 22 24.77 -2.31 -58.53
CA TYR A 22 24.69 -3.13 -59.74
C TYR A 22 25.95 -3.04 -60.60
N ASN A 23 26.50 -1.83 -60.78
CA ASN A 23 27.76 -1.63 -61.50
C ASN A 23 28.91 -2.40 -60.83
N PHE A 24 28.94 -2.45 -59.50
CA PHE A 24 29.90 -3.27 -58.76
C PHE A 24 29.70 -4.77 -59.01
N LEU A 25 28.47 -5.27 -58.93
CA LEU A 25 28.16 -6.68 -59.15
C LEU A 25 28.45 -7.16 -60.59
N GLU A 26 28.12 -6.34 -61.59
CA GLU A 26 28.39 -6.64 -62.99
C GLU A 26 29.90 -6.82 -63.25
N ASN A 27 30.72 -5.97 -62.62
CA ASN A 27 32.18 -6.04 -62.71
C ASN A 27 32.81 -7.21 -61.93
N LEU A 28 32.08 -7.75 -60.94
CA LEU A 28 32.57 -8.77 -60.02
C LEU A 28 32.17 -10.20 -60.41
N LEU A 29 30.93 -10.39 -60.87
CA LEU A 29 30.33 -11.69 -61.19
C LEU A 29 30.23 -11.89 -62.69
N ASN A 30 29.26 -11.20 -63.31
CA ASN A 30 29.03 -10.96 -64.73
C ASN A 30 27.65 -10.27 -64.88
N LYS A 31 27.34 -9.84 -66.11
CA LYS A 31 26.08 -9.15 -66.44
C LYS A 31 24.82 -9.98 -66.16
N ASP A 32 24.85 -11.28 -66.46
CA ASP A 32 23.69 -12.15 -66.24
C ASP A 32 23.36 -12.29 -64.75
N LEU A 33 24.36 -12.49 -63.89
CA LEU A 33 24.16 -12.56 -62.44
C LEU A 33 23.73 -11.21 -61.86
N CYS A 34 24.25 -10.10 -62.37
CA CYS A 34 23.79 -8.77 -61.97
C CYS A 34 22.31 -8.55 -62.31
N GLN A 35 21.89 -8.96 -63.52
CA GLN A 35 20.49 -8.88 -63.93
C GLN A 35 19.57 -9.72 -63.04
N LEU A 36 20.05 -10.86 -62.53
CA LEU A 36 19.30 -11.68 -61.57
C LEU A 36 19.00 -10.92 -60.26
N PHE A 37 19.96 -10.13 -59.75
CA PHE A 37 19.75 -9.31 -58.56
C PHE A 37 18.79 -8.14 -58.83
N GLN A 38 18.86 -7.53 -60.01
CA GLN A 38 17.92 -6.47 -60.43
C GLN A 38 16.47 -6.98 -60.47
N VAL A 39 16.26 -8.17 -61.05
CA VAL A 39 14.93 -8.81 -61.12
C VAL A 39 14.37 -9.09 -59.72
N GLN A 40 15.23 -9.42 -58.76
CA GLN A 40 14.83 -9.66 -57.36
C GLN A 40 14.71 -8.40 -56.52
N ALA A 41 14.94 -7.21 -57.10
CA ALA A 41 14.98 -5.93 -56.40
C ALA A 41 15.94 -5.92 -55.19
N ILE A 42 17.04 -6.67 -55.28
CA ILE A 42 18.11 -6.63 -54.28
C ILE A 42 18.99 -5.43 -54.65
N GLN A 43 18.93 -4.36 -53.87
CA GLN A 43 19.51 -3.05 -54.21
C GLN A 43 20.75 -2.67 -53.40
N ASP A 44 21.10 -3.43 -52.35
CA ASP A 44 22.25 -3.13 -51.49
C ASP A 44 22.87 -4.40 -50.86
N MET A 45 24.05 -4.25 -50.27
CA MET A 45 24.78 -5.33 -49.59
C MET A 45 24.08 -5.83 -48.31
N SER A 46 23.28 -4.98 -47.66
CA SER A 46 22.52 -5.34 -46.46
C SER A 46 21.43 -6.36 -46.79
N SER A 47 20.65 -6.07 -47.82
CA SER A 47 19.61 -6.93 -48.38
C SER A 47 20.22 -8.26 -48.82
N LEU A 48 21.35 -8.21 -49.54
CA LEU A 48 22.06 -9.40 -49.99
C LEU A 48 22.54 -10.29 -48.82
N SER A 49 22.97 -9.68 -47.71
CA SER A 49 23.46 -10.41 -46.53
C SER A 49 22.40 -11.31 -45.88
N SER A 50 21.13 -10.95 -46.03
CA SER A 50 19.99 -11.64 -45.40
C SER A 50 19.45 -12.83 -46.23
N ILE A 51 19.94 -13.03 -47.45
CA ILE A 51 19.40 -13.97 -48.43
C ILE A 51 20.29 -15.23 -48.55
N THR A 52 19.69 -16.38 -48.90
CA THR A 52 20.40 -17.63 -49.24
C THR A 52 20.49 -17.84 -50.75
N ILE A 53 21.42 -18.69 -51.19
CA ILE A 53 21.55 -18.98 -52.62
C ILE A 53 20.32 -19.68 -53.19
N GLU A 54 19.63 -20.50 -52.40
CA GLU A 54 18.39 -21.16 -52.79
C GLU A 54 17.29 -20.14 -53.10
N GLN A 55 17.15 -19.11 -52.26
CA GLN A 55 16.20 -18.02 -52.48
C GLN A 55 16.53 -17.23 -53.76
N ILE A 56 17.82 -17.00 -54.02
CA ILE A 56 18.28 -16.35 -55.27
C ILE A 56 17.91 -17.19 -56.50
N ILE A 57 18.00 -18.53 -56.39
CA ILE A 57 17.70 -19.45 -57.49
C ILE A 57 16.19 -19.65 -57.65
N GLU A 58 15.40 -19.54 -56.58
CA GLU A 58 13.96 -19.82 -56.58
C GLU A 58 13.21 -18.96 -57.60
N ILE A 59 13.60 -17.72 -57.83
CA ILE A 59 12.96 -16.86 -58.84
C ILE A 59 13.08 -17.42 -60.27
N LEU A 60 14.13 -18.20 -60.56
CA LEU A 60 14.33 -18.84 -61.85
C LEU A 60 13.42 -20.06 -62.05
N THR A 61 12.69 -20.48 -61.03
CA THR A 61 11.65 -21.51 -61.14
C THR A 61 10.30 -20.93 -61.59
N VAL A 62 10.10 -19.61 -61.51
CA VAL A 62 8.84 -18.95 -61.90
C VAL A 62 8.72 -18.91 -63.42
N ASP A 63 7.59 -19.35 -63.97
CA ASP A 63 7.33 -19.39 -65.41
C ASP A 63 6.94 -18.00 -65.97
N VAL A 64 7.94 -17.13 -66.14
CA VAL A 64 7.79 -15.79 -66.72
C VAL A 64 8.60 -15.70 -68.01
N ILE A 65 7.95 -15.27 -69.10
CA ILE A 65 8.56 -15.17 -70.43
C ILE A 65 9.84 -14.32 -70.40
N ASP A 66 9.84 -13.22 -69.63
CA ASP A 66 10.96 -12.29 -69.53
C ASP A 66 12.21 -12.90 -68.88
N LEU A 67 12.05 -13.98 -68.11
CA LEU A 67 13.17 -14.70 -67.49
C LEU A 67 13.77 -15.77 -68.39
N ASN A 68 13.18 -16.10 -69.54
CA ASN A 68 13.63 -17.21 -70.38
C ASN A 68 15.06 -17.01 -70.92
N ASN A 69 15.43 -15.78 -71.27
CA ASN A 69 16.78 -15.46 -71.73
C ASN A 69 17.79 -15.61 -70.59
N LEU A 70 17.43 -15.11 -69.40
CA LEU A 70 18.24 -15.19 -68.19
C LEU A 70 18.42 -16.65 -67.70
N LYS A 71 17.36 -17.46 -67.77
CA LYS A 71 17.42 -18.90 -67.47
C LYS A 71 18.39 -19.62 -68.41
N LYS A 72 18.34 -19.32 -69.71
CA LYS A 72 19.23 -19.93 -70.72
C LYS A 72 20.70 -19.55 -70.52
N SER A 73 20.99 -18.31 -70.10
CA SER A 73 22.37 -17.86 -69.85
C SER A 73 22.93 -18.42 -68.53
N LEU A 74 22.12 -18.41 -67.47
CA LEU A 74 22.57 -18.79 -66.13
C LEU A 74 22.60 -20.30 -65.87
N GLY A 75 21.72 -21.08 -66.49
CA GLY A 75 21.47 -22.47 -66.12
C GLY A 75 20.98 -23.37 -67.26
N PHE A 76 20.39 -24.49 -66.88
CA PHE A 76 19.67 -25.42 -67.75
C PHE A 76 18.52 -26.06 -66.99
N ILE A 77 17.50 -26.52 -67.70
CA ILE A 77 16.36 -27.23 -67.12
C ILE A 77 16.54 -28.73 -67.38
N THR A 78 16.46 -29.55 -66.33
CA THR A 78 16.55 -31.01 -66.43
C THR A 78 15.23 -31.62 -66.94
N THR A 79 15.25 -32.88 -67.34
CA THR A 79 14.07 -33.57 -67.90
C THR A 79 12.88 -33.67 -66.95
N ASP A 80 13.11 -33.48 -65.64
CA ASP A 80 12.09 -33.40 -64.59
C ASP A 80 11.54 -31.98 -64.38
N GLY A 81 11.92 -31.00 -65.23
CA GLY A 81 11.44 -29.63 -65.19
C GLY A 81 12.14 -28.73 -64.17
N LYS A 82 13.17 -29.21 -63.46
CA LYS A 82 13.90 -28.40 -62.47
C LYS A 82 14.98 -27.54 -63.11
N PHE A 83 15.07 -26.29 -62.67
CA PHE A 83 16.14 -25.38 -63.09
C PHE A 83 17.40 -25.62 -62.27
N HIS A 84 18.53 -25.83 -62.96
CA HIS A 84 19.85 -25.95 -62.36
C HIS A 84 20.74 -24.80 -62.81
N LEU A 85 21.23 -24.01 -61.86
CA LEU A 85 22.23 -22.97 -62.09
C LEU A 85 23.55 -23.63 -62.51
N ARG A 86 24.22 -23.11 -63.55
CA ARG A 86 25.55 -23.61 -63.94
C ARG A 86 26.51 -23.49 -62.76
N LEU A 87 27.33 -24.52 -62.56
CA LEU A 87 28.21 -24.63 -61.39
C LEU A 87 29.12 -23.40 -61.21
N GLY A 88 29.64 -22.82 -62.31
CA GLY A 88 30.44 -21.60 -62.25
C GLY A 88 29.69 -20.41 -61.64
N HIS A 89 28.45 -20.15 -62.09
CA HIS A 89 27.61 -19.09 -61.54
C HIS A 89 27.25 -19.34 -60.08
N ARG A 90 26.98 -20.61 -59.73
CA ARG A 90 26.71 -21.00 -58.34
C ARG A 90 27.90 -20.68 -57.44
N ASN A 91 29.11 -21.09 -57.83
CA ASN A 91 30.32 -20.84 -57.06
C ASN A 91 30.60 -19.35 -56.87
N LEU A 92 30.36 -18.53 -57.90
CA LEU A 92 30.50 -17.08 -57.83
C LEU A 92 29.52 -16.46 -56.81
N LEU A 93 28.25 -16.87 -56.83
CA LEU A 93 27.24 -16.42 -55.86
C LEU A 93 27.56 -16.86 -54.44
N GLU A 94 27.96 -18.12 -54.25
CA GLU A 94 28.34 -18.64 -52.92
C GLU A 94 29.54 -17.87 -52.37
N ARG A 95 30.55 -17.58 -53.21
CA ARG A 95 31.70 -16.77 -52.81
C ARG A 95 31.30 -15.35 -52.40
N LEU A 96 30.42 -14.69 -53.15
CA LEU A 96 29.91 -13.36 -52.81
C LEU A 96 29.18 -13.37 -51.47
N LEU A 97 28.25 -14.31 -51.29
CA LEU A 97 27.49 -14.42 -50.04
C LEU A 97 28.39 -14.70 -48.85
N ILE A 98 29.45 -15.51 -49.02
CA ILE A 98 30.46 -15.73 -47.97
C ILE A 98 31.18 -14.43 -47.62
N LEU A 99 31.60 -13.64 -48.61
CA LEU A 99 32.32 -12.37 -48.39
C LEU A 99 31.43 -11.32 -47.71
N VAL A 100 30.17 -11.21 -48.11
CA VAL A 100 29.20 -10.28 -47.51
C VAL A 100 28.88 -10.69 -46.07
N LYS A 101 28.62 -12.00 -45.84
CA LYS A 101 28.33 -12.51 -44.49
C LYS A 101 29.54 -12.46 -43.58
N SER A 102 30.75 -12.72 -44.08
CA SER A 102 31.97 -12.61 -43.26
C SER A 102 32.21 -11.16 -42.83
N LYS A 103 31.98 -10.18 -43.71
CA LYS A 103 32.14 -8.75 -43.39
C LYS A 103 31.08 -8.24 -42.41
N ASN A 104 29.80 -8.61 -42.59
CA ASN A 104 28.76 -8.28 -41.61
C ASN A 104 29.01 -8.94 -40.25
N ASN A 105 29.53 -10.18 -40.25
CA ASN A 105 29.95 -10.85 -39.02
C ASN A 105 31.23 -10.24 -38.41
N LEU A 106 32.11 -9.60 -39.18
CA LEU A 106 33.30 -8.90 -38.65
C LEU A 106 32.95 -7.59 -37.92
N SER A 107 31.79 -6.98 -38.19
CA SER A 107 31.24 -5.90 -37.35
C SER A 107 30.79 -6.38 -35.96
N VAL A 108 30.61 -7.70 -35.82
CA VAL A 108 30.45 -8.40 -34.55
C VAL A 108 31.81 -8.98 -34.18
N LYS A 109 32.64 -8.22 -33.45
CA LYS A 109 33.94 -8.69 -32.96
C LYS A 109 33.83 -10.14 -32.46
N ASN A 110 34.54 -11.05 -33.13
CA ASN A 110 34.69 -12.42 -32.67
C ASN A 110 35.33 -12.38 -31.27
N PHE A 111 34.53 -12.67 -30.25
CA PHE A 111 35.00 -12.90 -28.89
C PHE A 111 35.79 -14.21 -28.89
N ASP A 112 37.10 -14.13 -29.07
CA ASP A 112 38.01 -15.26 -28.88
C ASP A 112 38.30 -15.43 -27.38
N LEU A 113 37.47 -16.23 -26.72
CA LEU A 113 37.58 -16.60 -25.31
C LEU A 113 38.68 -17.64 -25.04
N SER A 114 39.40 -18.11 -26.05
CA SER A 114 40.46 -19.13 -25.90
C SER A 114 41.63 -18.69 -25.01
N ASN A 115 41.80 -17.38 -24.76
CA ASN A 115 42.92 -16.83 -23.99
C ASN A 115 42.64 -16.51 -22.51
N LYS A 116 41.44 -16.75 -21.97
CA LYS A 116 41.19 -16.62 -20.53
C LYS A 116 40.56 -17.91 -20.00
N ASN A 117 41.19 -18.47 -18.95
CA ASN A 117 40.82 -19.67 -18.19
C ASN A 117 39.41 -19.60 -17.54
N ILE A 118 38.35 -19.37 -18.31
CA ILE A 118 36.96 -19.41 -17.84
C ILE A 118 36.27 -20.57 -18.56
N LYS A 119 36.72 -21.80 -18.26
CA LYS A 119 35.98 -23.04 -18.57
C LYS A 119 34.80 -23.18 -17.60
N ASN A 120 33.79 -22.31 -17.73
CA ASN A 120 32.50 -22.58 -17.10
C ASN A 120 31.54 -23.03 -18.21
N GLN A 121 31.07 -24.29 -18.14
CA GLN A 121 30.15 -24.87 -19.12
C GLN A 121 28.88 -24.02 -19.33
N ILE A 122 28.50 -23.23 -18.33
CA ILE A 122 27.39 -22.28 -18.40
C ILE A 122 27.66 -21.18 -19.45
N TYR A 123 28.88 -20.65 -19.54
CA TYR A 123 29.20 -19.60 -20.53
C TYR A 123 29.28 -20.14 -21.95
N GLU A 124 29.78 -21.37 -22.14
CA GLU A 124 29.76 -21.98 -23.47
C GLU A 124 28.34 -22.23 -23.95
N LYS A 125 27.44 -22.72 -23.08
CA LYS A 125 26.00 -22.83 -23.40
C LYS A 125 25.33 -21.48 -23.63
N LEU A 126 25.65 -20.45 -22.86
CA LEU A 126 25.12 -19.09 -23.07
C LEU A 126 25.63 -18.49 -24.38
N LEU A 127 26.88 -18.75 -24.76
CA LEU A 127 27.47 -18.34 -26.03
C LEU A 127 26.83 -19.11 -27.21
N GLU A 128 26.57 -20.41 -27.03
CA GLU A 128 25.86 -21.23 -28.02
C GLU A 128 24.42 -20.76 -28.21
N MET A 129 23.69 -20.52 -27.12
CA MET A 129 22.38 -19.88 -27.15
C MET A 129 22.44 -18.51 -27.82
N TRP A 130 23.42 -17.66 -27.48
CA TRP A 130 23.61 -16.35 -28.09
C TRP A 130 23.81 -16.45 -29.61
N LYS A 131 24.70 -17.34 -30.07
CA LYS A 131 24.94 -17.62 -31.50
C LYS A 131 23.70 -18.15 -32.23
N GLN A 132 22.93 -19.03 -31.59
CA GLN A 132 21.67 -19.56 -32.12
C GLN A 132 20.55 -18.49 -32.16
N THR A 133 20.49 -17.61 -31.16
CA THR A 133 19.49 -16.54 -31.10
C THR A 133 19.77 -15.39 -32.07
N SER A 134 21.05 -15.07 -32.31
CA SER A 134 21.48 -14.01 -33.24
C SER A 134 21.17 -14.34 -34.71
N SER A 135 20.98 -15.62 -35.03
CA SER A 135 20.70 -16.12 -36.38
C SER A 135 19.20 -16.31 -36.68
N SER A 136 18.31 -16.11 -35.69
CA SER A 136 16.86 -16.22 -35.87
C SER A 136 16.17 -14.86 -35.73
N SER A 137 15.44 -14.41 -36.75
CA SER A 137 14.69 -13.14 -36.77
C SER A 137 13.55 -13.06 -35.74
N LYS A 138 13.29 -14.15 -34.98
CA LYS A 138 12.19 -14.25 -34.00
C LYS A 138 12.57 -13.90 -32.56
N VAL A 139 13.86 -13.72 -32.24
CA VAL A 139 14.34 -13.54 -30.85
C VAL A 139 14.63 -12.07 -30.49
N ALA A 140 14.28 -11.13 -31.36
CA ALA A 140 14.13 -9.71 -30.99
C ALA A 140 13.11 -9.48 -29.84
N CYS A 141 12.39 -10.53 -29.41
CA CYS A 141 11.29 -10.48 -28.44
C CYS A 141 11.64 -10.72 -26.96
N ILE A 142 12.91 -10.77 -26.52
CA ILE A 142 13.25 -10.77 -25.08
C ILE A 142 14.13 -9.55 -24.73
N PRO A 143 13.53 -8.39 -24.43
CA PRO A 143 14.24 -7.12 -24.30
C PRO A 143 15.36 -7.08 -23.25
N VAL A 144 15.30 -7.89 -22.18
CA VAL A 144 16.30 -7.90 -21.10
C VAL A 144 17.45 -8.87 -21.35
N LEU A 145 17.19 -10.02 -21.99
CA LEU A 145 18.14 -11.13 -22.06
C LEU A 145 19.35 -10.78 -22.94
N PHE A 146 19.11 -10.11 -24.06
CA PHE A 146 20.18 -9.74 -25.00
C PHE A 146 21.14 -8.67 -24.42
N PRO A 147 20.67 -7.54 -23.86
CA PRO A 147 21.52 -6.62 -23.12
C PRO A 147 22.29 -7.28 -21.97
N TRP A 148 21.65 -8.20 -21.25
CA TRP A 148 22.26 -8.91 -20.14
C TRP A 148 23.43 -9.81 -20.58
N ILE A 149 23.23 -10.62 -21.63
CA ILE A 149 24.29 -11.46 -22.21
C ILE A 149 25.45 -10.60 -22.73
N ASN A 150 25.15 -9.51 -23.43
CA ASN A 150 26.18 -8.61 -23.96
C ASN A 150 27.02 -7.97 -22.82
N ASN A 151 26.37 -7.55 -21.73
CA ASN A 151 27.05 -6.97 -20.58
C ASN A 151 27.99 -7.97 -19.87
N ILE A 152 27.56 -9.23 -19.75
CA ILE A 152 28.41 -10.32 -19.23
C ILE A 152 29.69 -10.41 -20.05
N PHE A 153 29.59 -10.53 -21.37
CA PHE A 153 30.76 -10.67 -22.24
C PHE A 153 31.69 -9.45 -22.16
N GLN A 154 31.14 -8.23 -22.21
CA GLN A 154 31.94 -7.01 -22.07
C GLN A 154 32.66 -6.91 -20.72
N ASN A 155 32.06 -7.41 -19.64
CA ASN A 155 32.69 -7.39 -18.32
C ASN A 155 33.74 -8.49 -18.17
N LEU A 156 33.57 -9.67 -18.78
CA LEU A 156 34.58 -10.73 -18.78
C LEU A 156 35.91 -10.30 -19.42
N GLU A 157 35.88 -9.35 -20.36
CA GLU A 157 37.09 -8.75 -20.94
C GLU A 157 37.85 -7.86 -19.94
N LYS A 158 37.14 -7.31 -18.94
CA LYS A 158 37.67 -6.33 -17.99
C LYS A 158 38.15 -7.01 -16.70
N THR A 159 38.95 -6.29 -15.92
CA THR A 159 39.27 -6.67 -14.53
C THR A 159 38.05 -6.45 -13.63
N LYS A 160 37.87 -7.25 -12.57
CA LYS A 160 36.73 -7.17 -11.63
C LYS A 160 36.40 -5.74 -11.16
N ASN A 161 37.42 -4.92 -10.87
CA ASN A 161 37.25 -3.53 -10.42
C ASN A 161 36.73 -2.55 -11.50
N ARG A 162 36.58 -3.01 -12.74
CA ARG A 162 36.16 -2.22 -13.91
C ARG A 162 34.86 -2.72 -14.53
N TYR A 163 34.15 -3.63 -13.87
CA TYR A 163 32.83 -4.06 -14.34
C TYR A 163 31.87 -2.88 -14.38
N ARG A 164 31.10 -2.79 -15.47
CA ARG A 164 30.08 -1.76 -15.69
C ARG A 164 28.79 -2.45 -16.07
N TYR A 165 27.70 -2.06 -15.42
CA TYR A 165 26.39 -2.66 -15.60
C TYR A 165 25.46 -1.62 -16.20
N ASP A 166 24.73 -2.02 -17.23
CA ASP A 166 23.64 -1.25 -17.80
C ASP A 166 22.52 -1.01 -16.77
N ASP A 167 21.79 0.10 -16.89
CA ASP A 167 20.74 0.48 -15.94
C ASP A 167 19.65 -0.59 -15.84
N GLN A 168 19.29 -1.26 -16.94
CA GLN A 168 18.31 -2.35 -16.92
C GLN A 168 18.81 -3.55 -16.11
N ILE A 169 20.12 -3.83 -16.15
CA ILE A 169 20.72 -4.91 -15.37
C ILE A 169 20.81 -4.54 -13.90
N GLN A 170 21.10 -3.27 -13.60
CA GLN A 170 21.08 -2.77 -12.22
C GLN A 170 19.67 -2.87 -11.62
N GLU A 171 18.64 -2.52 -12.38
CA GLU A 171 17.24 -2.68 -11.98
C GLU A 171 16.85 -4.14 -11.77
N PHE A 172 17.22 -5.01 -12.71
CA PHE A 172 17.01 -6.45 -12.56
C PHE A 172 17.68 -6.99 -11.30
N ALA A 173 18.93 -6.60 -11.07
CA ALA A 173 19.70 -6.98 -9.89
C ALA A 173 19.05 -6.47 -8.60
N LEU A 174 18.51 -5.24 -8.59
CA LEU A 174 17.74 -4.69 -7.48
C LEU A 174 16.47 -5.52 -7.21
N LEU A 175 15.73 -5.93 -8.26
CA LEU A 175 14.53 -6.76 -8.10
C LEU A 175 14.86 -8.14 -7.52
N ILE A 176 15.91 -8.80 -8.01
CA ILE A 176 16.39 -10.07 -7.44
C ILE A 176 16.79 -9.88 -5.99
N PHE A 177 17.55 -8.82 -5.68
CA PHE A 177 18.01 -8.56 -4.32
C PHE A 177 16.86 -8.26 -3.35
N ILE A 178 15.85 -7.51 -3.79
CA ILE A 178 14.70 -7.12 -2.95
C ILE A 178 13.73 -8.28 -2.76
N PHE A 179 13.41 -9.05 -3.81
CA PHE A 179 12.42 -10.14 -3.73
C PHE A 179 13.03 -11.50 -3.36
N GLY A 180 14.19 -11.85 -3.92
CA GLY A 180 14.90 -13.09 -3.59
C GLY A 180 15.67 -13.00 -2.28
N GLY A 181 15.95 -11.78 -1.82
CA GLY A 181 16.74 -11.52 -0.62
C GLY A 181 18.25 -11.67 -0.86
N ARG A 182 19.01 -11.35 0.18
CA ARG A 182 20.48 -11.30 0.12
C ARG A 182 21.12 -12.62 -0.29
N ASN A 183 20.65 -13.73 0.28
CA ASN A 183 21.28 -15.04 0.06
C ASN A 183 21.04 -15.56 -1.37
N CYS A 184 19.82 -15.37 -1.88
CA CYS A 184 19.52 -15.66 -3.29
C CYS A 184 20.39 -14.82 -4.22
N TYR A 185 20.53 -13.52 -3.92
CA TYR A 185 21.36 -12.63 -4.71
C TYR A 185 22.84 -13.00 -4.68
N GLU A 186 23.42 -13.23 -3.50
CA GLU A 186 24.81 -13.62 -3.34
C GLU A 186 25.09 -14.97 -4.01
N PHE A 187 24.17 -15.94 -3.88
CA PHE A 187 24.26 -17.22 -4.60
C PHE A 187 24.33 -16.99 -6.12
N LEU A 188 23.42 -16.19 -6.69
CA LEU A 188 23.44 -15.88 -8.12
C LEU A 188 24.70 -15.10 -8.53
N HIS A 189 25.14 -14.14 -7.72
CA HIS A 189 26.34 -13.34 -7.98
C HIS A 189 27.61 -14.20 -7.99
N LEU A 190 27.73 -15.17 -7.08
CA LEU A 190 28.86 -16.10 -7.01
C LEU A 190 28.88 -17.08 -8.19
N ASN A 191 27.70 -17.57 -8.60
CA ASN A 191 27.58 -18.55 -9.68
C ASN A 191 27.58 -17.93 -11.09
N LEU A 192 27.30 -16.62 -11.21
CA LEU A 192 27.28 -15.87 -12.46
C LEU A 192 28.26 -14.68 -12.40
N PRO A 193 29.58 -14.92 -12.40
CA PRO A 193 30.56 -13.85 -12.36
C PRO A 193 30.37 -12.86 -13.52
N SER A 194 30.57 -11.57 -13.25
CA SER A 194 30.39 -10.48 -14.22
C SER A 194 28.94 -10.18 -14.64
N ALA A 195 27.96 -11.00 -14.24
CA ALA A 195 26.56 -10.84 -14.65
C ALA A 195 25.74 -9.90 -13.76
N LEU A 196 26.09 -9.83 -12.48
CA LEU A 196 25.38 -9.04 -11.48
C LEU A 196 26.35 -8.14 -10.70
N PRO A 197 25.97 -6.90 -10.34
CA PRO A 197 26.80 -6.01 -9.55
C PRO A 197 27.05 -6.54 -8.13
N HIS A 198 28.11 -6.06 -7.48
CA HIS A 198 28.34 -6.38 -6.07
C HIS A 198 27.24 -5.78 -5.19
N ILE A 199 26.92 -6.44 -4.06
CA ILE A 199 25.85 -6.00 -3.14
C ILE A 199 26.05 -4.57 -2.64
N THR A 200 27.29 -4.15 -2.42
CA THR A 200 27.62 -2.76 -2.03
C THR A 200 27.14 -1.75 -3.06
N ASN A 201 27.24 -2.07 -4.36
CA ASN A 201 26.74 -1.18 -5.41
C ASN A 201 25.22 -1.11 -5.36
N LEU A 202 24.53 -2.23 -5.11
CA LEU A 202 23.08 -2.23 -4.93
C LEU A 202 22.65 -1.42 -3.71
N GLU A 203 23.34 -1.55 -2.57
CA GLU A 203 23.06 -0.73 -1.39
C GLU A 203 23.28 0.76 -1.66
N ILE A 204 24.30 1.12 -2.45
CA ILE A 204 24.53 2.50 -2.89
C ILE A 204 23.38 2.98 -3.77
N LEU A 205 22.92 2.16 -4.72
CA LEU A 205 21.79 2.48 -5.60
C LEU A 205 20.48 2.68 -4.80
N ILE A 206 20.21 1.83 -3.81
CA ILE A 206 19.06 1.98 -2.91
C ILE A 206 19.19 3.26 -2.07
N ARG A 207 20.41 3.62 -1.64
CA ARG A 207 20.69 4.82 -0.85
C ARG A 207 20.85 6.11 -1.67
N THR A 208 20.57 6.06 -2.98
CA THR A 208 20.53 7.28 -3.80
C THR A 208 19.51 8.27 -3.23
N GLN A 209 19.74 9.56 -3.44
CA GLN A 209 18.92 10.62 -2.83
C GLN A 209 17.43 10.50 -3.20
N GLU A 210 17.11 9.91 -4.36
CA GLU A 210 15.73 9.71 -4.83
C GLU A 210 14.92 8.81 -3.90
N PHE A 211 15.52 7.76 -3.31
CA PHE A 211 14.79 6.77 -2.50
C PHE A 211 15.06 6.85 -1.01
N LYS A 212 16.02 7.69 -0.60
CA LYS A 212 16.40 7.88 0.79
C LYS A 212 15.20 8.29 1.65
N MET A 213 15.07 7.65 2.81
CA MET A 213 14.04 7.95 3.79
C MET A 213 14.67 8.47 5.08
N ILE A 214 14.33 9.69 5.49
CA ILE A 214 14.71 10.24 6.80
C ILE A 214 13.45 10.41 7.66
N GLU A 215 13.56 10.07 8.94
CA GLU A 215 12.45 10.18 9.88
C GLU A 215 11.94 11.62 9.99
N CYS A 216 10.62 11.80 10.01
CA CYS A 216 9.92 13.09 10.08
C CYS A 216 10.11 14.02 8.85
N GLU A 217 10.82 13.58 7.80
CA GLU A 217 11.00 14.38 6.58
C GLU A 217 9.80 14.23 5.64
N PHE A 218 9.26 15.35 5.16
CA PHE A 218 8.24 15.37 4.11
C PHE A 218 8.88 15.57 2.73
N ARG A 219 8.71 14.60 1.83
CA ARG A 219 9.37 14.53 0.52
C ARG A 219 8.61 15.24 -0.60
N PHE A 220 8.25 16.52 -0.41
CA PHE A 220 7.41 17.26 -1.38
C PHE A 220 8.07 17.50 -2.75
N SER A 221 9.39 17.72 -2.80
CA SER A 221 10.12 17.87 -4.07
C SER A 221 10.02 16.61 -4.93
N LEU A 222 10.29 15.45 -4.33
CA LEU A 222 10.19 14.15 -4.98
C LEU A 222 8.75 13.78 -5.34
N LEU A 223 7.77 14.15 -4.51
CA LEU A 223 6.35 14.01 -4.85
C LEU A 223 5.98 14.80 -6.11
N THR A 224 6.60 15.96 -6.32
CA THR A 224 6.37 16.79 -7.51
C THR A 224 6.96 16.15 -8.76
N GLU A 225 8.17 15.61 -8.67
CA GLU A 225 8.78 14.84 -9.76
C GLU A 225 7.95 13.60 -10.12
N TYR A 226 7.47 12.89 -9.09
CA TYR A 226 6.56 11.76 -9.22
C TYR A 226 5.22 12.15 -9.89
N SER A 227 4.64 13.29 -9.52
CA SER A 227 3.41 13.78 -10.16
C SER A 227 3.64 14.14 -11.64
N ARG A 228 4.78 14.77 -11.98
CA ARG A 228 5.14 15.07 -13.37
C ARG A 228 5.28 13.81 -14.22
N SER A 229 5.88 12.74 -13.69
CA SER A 229 6.03 11.46 -14.40
C SER A 229 4.71 10.73 -14.64
N THR A 230 3.70 11.00 -13.79
CA THR A 230 2.35 10.43 -13.93
C THR A 230 1.38 11.32 -14.73
N ASN A 231 1.78 12.57 -15.01
CA ASN A 231 0.98 13.63 -15.62
C ASN A 231 -0.34 13.88 -14.86
N CYS A 232 -0.26 13.98 -13.53
CA CYS A 232 -1.44 14.20 -12.69
C CYS A 232 -1.14 15.15 -11.53
N ASN A 233 -1.80 16.32 -11.52
CA ASN A 233 -1.60 17.35 -10.49
C ASN A 233 -2.53 17.20 -9.28
N TYR A 234 -3.29 16.09 -9.20
CA TYR A 234 -4.25 15.83 -8.14
C TYR A 234 -3.84 14.62 -7.34
N ILE A 235 -3.84 14.76 -6.01
CA ILE A 235 -3.47 13.68 -5.10
C ILE A 235 -4.49 13.54 -3.98
N PHE A 236 -4.59 12.32 -3.45
CA PHE A 236 -5.32 12.01 -2.23
C PHE A 236 -4.31 11.43 -1.22
N VAL A 237 -4.36 11.88 0.03
CA VAL A 237 -3.35 11.51 1.04
C VAL A 237 -3.96 10.55 2.05
N ALA A 238 -3.38 9.37 2.20
CA ALA A 238 -3.74 8.46 3.28
C ALA A 238 -2.77 8.60 4.45
N GLU A 239 -3.29 8.46 5.66
CA GLU A 239 -2.55 8.42 6.91
C GLU A 239 -3.00 7.22 7.74
N ASP A 240 -2.04 6.47 8.26
CA ASP A 240 -2.29 5.32 9.13
C ASP A 240 -1.04 5.02 9.97
N ALA A 241 -1.22 4.30 11.07
CA ALA A 241 -0.15 3.94 11.97
C ALA A 241 -0.06 2.44 12.22
N THR A 242 1.16 1.95 12.46
CA THR A 242 1.40 0.53 12.69
C THR A 242 2.30 0.29 13.88
N ARG A 243 2.02 -0.74 14.69
CA ARG A 243 2.88 -1.08 15.84
C ARG A 243 4.30 -1.46 15.37
N CYS A 244 5.30 -0.99 16.10
CA CYS A 244 6.71 -1.27 15.86
C CYS A 244 7.41 -1.80 17.12
N ILE A 245 8.60 -2.36 16.94
CA ILE A 245 9.49 -2.71 18.05
C ILE A 245 10.01 -1.42 18.67
N SER A 246 9.77 -1.23 19.96
CA SER A 246 10.26 -0.09 20.72
C SER A 246 11.74 -0.23 21.02
N CYS A 247 12.59 0.25 20.11
CA CYS A 247 14.03 0.33 20.30
C CYS A 247 14.59 1.62 19.70
N ILE A 248 15.70 2.08 20.26
CA ILE A 248 16.40 3.29 19.83
C ILE A 248 17.67 2.87 19.07
N ASP A 249 17.80 3.33 17.84
CA ASP A 249 18.93 3.04 16.96
C ASP A 249 19.65 4.33 16.55
N TYR A 250 20.98 4.29 16.45
CA TYR A 250 21.73 5.40 15.88
C TYR A 250 21.80 5.28 14.35
N ASP A 251 21.31 6.26 13.62
CA ASP A 251 21.47 6.35 12.17
C ASP A 251 22.66 7.22 11.79
N ALA A 252 23.72 6.58 11.30
CA ALA A 252 24.97 7.24 10.93
C ALA A 252 24.83 8.15 9.69
N GLN A 253 23.78 8.00 8.89
CA GLN A 253 23.59 8.79 7.67
C GLN A 253 22.96 10.15 7.98
N SER A 254 21.96 10.18 8.86
CA SER A 254 21.35 11.42 9.36
C SER A 254 22.02 11.94 10.64
N ASN A 255 23.00 11.22 11.21
CA ASN A 255 23.61 11.53 12.51
C ASN A 255 22.54 11.72 13.62
N SER A 256 21.48 10.90 13.59
CA SER A 256 20.34 11.02 14.48
C SER A 256 20.03 9.72 15.22
N PHE A 257 19.31 9.85 16.33
CA PHE A 257 18.79 8.73 17.11
C PHE A 257 17.33 8.48 16.74
N ILE A 258 17.06 7.33 16.13
CA ILE A 258 15.76 6.93 15.60
C ILE A 258 15.07 6.00 16.58
N GLY A 259 13.75 6.11 16.73
CA GLY A 259 12.94 5.23 17.58
C GLY A 259 12.50 5.83 18.92
N LEU A 260 12.90 7.08 19.20
CA LEU A 260 12.21 7.94 20.18
C LEU A 260 10.92 8.49 19.55
N SER A 261 9.89 8.77 20.36
CA SER A 261 8.66 9.38 19.85
C SER A 261 8.94 10.79 19.35
N ALA A 262 8.63 11.07 18.08
CA ALA A 262 8.88 12.38 17.49
C ALA A 262 8.04 13.45 18.22
N PRO A 263 8.66 14.54 18.71
CA PRO A 263 7.90 15.63 19.30
C PRO A 263 7.11 16.37 18.22
N LEU A 264 5.85 16.69 18.53
CA LEU A 264 4.98 17.45 17.64
C LEU A 264 5.02 18.94 18.03
N VAL A 265 5.39 19.80 17.08
CA VAL A 265 5.26 21.26 17.22
C VAL A 265 4.26 21.71 16.17
N ASN A 266 3.13 22.28 16.63
CA ASN A 266 2.01 22.59 15.75
C ASN A 266 1.51 21.38 14.94
N GLY A 267 1.43 20.22 15.59
CA GLY A 267 1.01 18.97 14.95
C GLY A 267 2.01 18.37 13.96
N LEU A 268 3.18 18.99 13.77
CA LEU A 268 4.20 18.52 12.85
C LEU A 268 5.35 17.82 13.59
N PRO A 269 5.74 16.61 13.14
CA PRO A 269 6.89 15.93 13.71
C PRO A 269 8.17 16.73 13.41
N GLN A 270 9.01 16.92 14.42
CA GLN A 270 10.24 17.70 14.27
C GLN A 270 11.35 16.90 13.58
N PHE A 271 11.69 17.32 12.36
CA PHE A 271 12.81 16.80 11.59
C PHE A 271 14.15 17.04 12.29
N ASN A 272 15.03 16.02 12.32
CA ASN A 272 16.37 16.07 12.91
C ASN A 272 16.43 16.47 14.39
N PHE A 273 15.33 16.31 15.14
CA PHE A 273 15.27 16.70 16.55
C PHE A 273 16.28 15.94 17.43
N PHE A 274 16.42 14.63 17.20
CA PHE A 274 17.29 13.76 17.98
C PHE A 274 18.72 13.69 17.44
N GLN A 275 19.35 14.85 17.22
CA GLN A 275 20.76 14.96 16.86
C GLN A 275 21.55 15.56 18.02
N THR A 276 22.63 14.91 18.44
CA THR A 276 23.49 15.43 19.51
C THR A 276 24.92 14.92 19.39
N GLU A 277 25.87 15.77 19.82
CA GLU A 277 27.29 15.42 20.03
C GLU A 277 27.62 15.29 21.53
N ASN A 278 26.62 15.40 22.41
CA ASN A 278 26.77 15.28 23.86
C ASN A 278 26.05 14.03 24.37
N PHE A 279 26.83 13.12 24.98
CA PHE A 279 26.33 11.87 25.56
C PHE A 279 25.30 12.10 26.68
N GLN A 280 25.42 13.17 27.48
CA GLN A 280 24.47 13.47 28.55
C GLN A 280 23.08 13.83 27.99
N ILE A 281 23.03 14.52 26.86
CA ILE A 281 21.76 14.83 26.19
C ILE A 281 21.09 13.53 25.71
N LEU A 282 21.86 12.61 25.11
CA LEU A 282 21.34 11.31 24.71
C LEU A 282 20.78 10.55 25.92
N LYS A 283 21.50 10.53 27.05
CA LYS A 283 21.05 9.89 28.27
C LYS A 283 19.73 10.49 28.78
N ASN A 284 19.63 11.82 28.81
CA ASN A 284 18.39 12.49 29.21
C ASN A 284 17.22 12.10 28.31
N TRP A 285 17.42 11.97 27.00
CA TRP A 285 16.36 11.48 26.10
C TRP A 285 15.91 10.06 26.42
N PHE A 286 16.84 9.16 26.74
CA PHE A 286 16.49 7.80 27.17
C PHE A 286 15.66 7.79 28.46
N ASP A 287 15.83 8.79 29.34
CA ASP A 287 15.15 8.88 30.63
C ASP A 287 13.82 9.62 30.58
N GLU A 288 13.69 10.65 29.74
CA GLU A 288 12.54 11.56 29.74
C GLU A 288 11.58 11.35 28.55
N ILE A 289 12.02 10.72 27.47
CA ILE A 289 11.25 10.66 26.22
C ILE A 289 10.76 9.22 25.97
N ASP A 290 9.46 9.10 25.70
CA ASP A 290 8.84 7.83 25.34
C ASP A 290 9.49 7.24 24.07
N THR A 291 9.77 5.95 24.10
CA THR A 291 10.10 5.20 22.90
C THR A 291 8.89 5.06 21.99
N SER A 292 9.13 5.06 20.69
CA SER A 292 8.10 4.86 19.69
C SER A 292 7.51 3.46 19.80
N ARG A 293 6.18 3.39 19.86
CA ARG A 293 5.41 2.13 19.82
C ARG A 293 4.69 1.94 18.50
N PHE A 294 4.52 3.04 17.77
CA PHE A 294 3.88 3.09 16.47
C PHE A 294 4.76 3.83 15.48
N ILE A 295 4.58 3.52 14.21
CA ILE A 295 5.10 4.31 13.10
C ILE A 295 3.91 4.89 12.36
N ASN A 296 3.81 6.21 12.32
CA ASN A 296 2.83 6.90 11.48
C ASN A 296 3.39 7.03 10.05
N LEU A 297 2.54 6.79 9.05
CA LEU A 297 2.89 6.78 7.65
C LEU A 297 1.91 7.66 6.86
N HIS A 298 2.46 8.58 6.07
CA HIS A 298 1.72 9.39 5.11
C HIS A 298 1.99 8.91 3.69
N MET A 299 0.95 8.53 2.96
CA MET A 299 1.01 8.06 1.58
C MET A 299 0.25 9.03 0.66
N ALA A 300 0.85 9.46 -0.43
CA ALA A 300 0.18 10.23 -1.47
C ALA A 300 -0.18 9.33 -2.65
N LYS A 301 -1.45 9.33 -3.07
CA LYS A 301 -1.96 8.58 -4.22
C LYS A 301 -2.42 9.55 -5.30
N SER A 302 -1.85 9.44 -6.50
CA SER A 302 -2.35 10.11 -7.69
C SER A 302 -3.74 9.58 -8.07
N LEU A 303 -4.60 10.44 -8.64
CA LEU A 303 -5.91 10.02 -9.16
C LEU A 303 -5.80 8.97 -10.27
N LYS A 304 -4.68 8.93 -10.98
CA LYS A 304 -4.46 7.97 -12.06
C LYS A 304 -4.29 6.56 -11.48
N LEU A 305 -5.20 5.64 -11.84
CA LEU A 305 -5.28 4.31 -11.22
C LEU A 305 -3.97 3.51 -11.35
N SER A 306 -3.30 3.61 -12.50
CA SER A 306 -2.05 2.89 -12.82
C SER A 306 -0.80 3.40 -12.09
N SER A 307 -0.89 4.56 -11.43
CA SER A 307 0.24 5.18 -10.73
C SER A 307 0.41 4.57 -9.33
N PRO A 308 1.58 4.05 -8.94
CA PRO A 308 1.80 3.52 -7.59
C PRO A 308 1.60 4.60 -6.50
N PRO A 309 1.30 4.24 -5.25
CA PRO A 309 1.29 5.22 -4.17
C PRO A 309 2.73 5.67 -3.82
N PHE A 310 2.88 6.93 -3.42
CA PHE A 310 4.15 7.55 -3.05
C PHE A 310 4.24 7.70 -1.53
N ILE A 311 5.37 7.33 -0.93
CA ILE A 311 5.61 7.48 0.51
C ILE A 311 6.07 8.93 0.77
N LEU A 312 5.19 9.73 1.38
CA LEU A 312 5.43 11.16 1.62
C LEU A 312 6.28 11.41 2.87
N CYS A 313 5.95 10.74 3.99
CA CYS A 313 6.63 10.89 5.27
C CYS A 313 6.35 9.67 6.16
N ALA A 314 7.29 9.32 7.03
CA ALA A 314 7.08 8.35 8.10
C ALA A 314 7.88 8.73 9.35
N TYR A 315 7.33 8.46 10.53
CA TYR A 315 7.97 8.78 11.81
C TYR A 315 7.44 7.94 12.97
N GLY A 316 8.28 7.76 13.98
CA GLY A 316 7.93 7.10 15.23
C GLY A 316 7.02 7.95 16.10
N SER A 317 6.02 7.31 16.71
CA SER A 317 5.01 7.95 17.56
C SER A 317 4.66 7.07 18.76
N ASN A 318 4.30 7.73 19.86
CA ASN A 318 3.67 7.12 21.03
C ASN A 318 2.13 7.18 20.97
N ASN A 319 1.57 7.65 19.85
CA ASN A 319 0.13 7.79 19.63
C ASN A 319 -0.56 8.74 20.64
N LYS A 320 0.14 9.75 21.20
CA LYS A 320 -0.41 10.75 22.15
C LYS A 320 -0.66 12.12 21.49
N PHE A 321 -1.26 12.15 20.30
CA PHE A 321 -1.60 13.39 19.59
C PHE A 321 -3.09 13.73 19.73
N GLU A 322 -3.44 15.00 19.50
CA GLU A 322 -4.81 15.50 19.52
C GLU A 322 -5.38 15.73 18.12
N ALA A 323 -6.71 15.85 18.02
CA ALA A 323 -7.38 16.15 16.74
C ALA A 323 -6.90 17.48 16.10
N ILE A 324 -6.46 18.44 16.91
CA ILE A 324 -5.91 19.71 16.41
C ILE A 324 -4.53 19.52 15.75
N ASP A 325 -3.74 18.56 16.23
CA ASP A 325 -2.43 18.25 15.66
C ASP A 325 -2.59 17.64 14.27
N VAL A 326 -3.54 16.70 14.12
CA VAL A 326 -3.96 16.15 12.83
C VAL A 326 -4.34 17.25 11.85
N LEU A 327 -5.21 18.18 12.26
CA LEU A 327 -5.65 19.28 11.40
C LEU A 327 -4.50 20.18 10.93
N LYS A 328 -3.58 20.52 11.84
CA LYS A 328 -2.41 21.33 11.50
C LYS A 328 -1.48 20.58 10.54
N ASN A 329 -1.30 19.27 10.73
CA ASN A 329 -0.52 18.42 9.84
C ASN A 329 -1.13 18.37 8.43
N TRP A 330 -2.44 18.08 8.31
CA TRP A 330 -3.13 18.07 7.03
C TRP A 330 -3.08 19.42 6.32
N LEU A 331 -3.27 20.51 7.04
CA LEU A 331 -3.17 21.86 6.47
C LEU A 331 -1.74 22.15 5.97
N PHE A 332 -0.72 21.72 6.69
CA PHE A 332 0.67 21.83 6.25
C PHE A 332 0.91 21.02 4.96
N ILE A 333 0.50 19.74 4.93
CA ILE A 333 0.62 18.88 3.74
C ILE A 333 -0.08 19.51 2.53
N TYR A 334 -1.30 20.01 2.73
CA TYR A 334 -2.08 20.69 1.71
C TYR A 334 -1.35 21.95 1.19
N ASN A 335 -0.90 22.83 2.07
CA ASN A 335 -0.24 24.09 1.69
C ASN A 335 1.10 23.84 0.97
N GLN A 336 1.92 22.94 1.49
CA GLN A 336 3.21 22.60 0.87
C GLN A 336 3.03 21.94 -0.48
N SER A 337 2.04 21.05 -0.63
CA SER A 337 1.71 20.46 -1.93
C SER A 337 1.24 21.52 -2.92
N LEU A 338 0.41 22.46 -2.47
CA LEU A 338 -0.12 23.54 -3.31
C LEU A 338 1.00 24.48 -3.82
N ILE A 339 1.98 24.79 -2.98
CA ILE A 339 3.18 25.57 -3.36
C ILE A 339 3.94 24.87 -4.49
N GLN A 340 3.95 23.53 -4.51
CA GLN A 340 4.58 22.72 -5.57
C GLN A 340 3.69 22.53 -6.82
N GLY A 341 2.50 23.14 -6.86
CA GLY A 341 1.55 22.99 -7.97
C GLY A 341 0.71 21.70 -7.92
N LEU A 342 0.68 21.03 -6.76
CA LEU A 342 -0.13 19.83 -6.54
C LEU A 342 -1.34 20.13 -5.68
N ARG A 343 -2.53 19.73 -6.14
CA ARG A 343 -3.76 19.88 -5.39
C ARG A 343 -4.10 18.61 -4.63
N VAL A 344 -4.05 18.69 -3.31
CA VAL A 344 -4.60 17.64 -2.42
C VAL A 344 -6.12 17.74 -2.44
N ILE A 345 -6.78 16.67 -2.90
CA ILE A 345 -8.25 16.58 -2.94
C ILE A 345 -8.81 16.31 -1.54
N GLY A 346 -8.15 15.45 -0.79
CA GLY A 346 -8.60 15.03 0.52
C GLY A 346 -7.65 14.09 1.24
N PHE A 347 -8.07 13.72 2.44
CA PHE A 347 -7.36 12.84 3.35
C PHE A 347 -8.17 11.59 3.68
N SER A 348 -7.50 10.46 3.82
CA SER A 348 -8.09 9.23 4.35
C SER A 348 -7.35 8.71 5.56
N THR A 349 -8.11 8.18 6.52
CA THR A 349 -7.58 7.56 7.73
C THR A 349 -8.38 6.34 8.12
N ASP A 350 -7.86 5.62 9.10
CA ASP A 350 -8.63 4.67 9.87
C ASP A 350 -9.70 5.37 10.75
N GLY A 351 -10.48 4.53 11.43
CA GLY A 351 -11.60 4.94 12.27
C GLY A 351 -11.23 5.37 13.69
N ASP A 352 -10.01 5.88 13.92
CA ASP A 352 -9.61 6.46 15.21
C ASP A 352 -10.43 7.72 15.52
N SER A 353 -10.80 7.87 16.78
CA SER A 353 -11.67 8.95 17.24
C SER A 353 -11.08 10.35 17.03
N ARG A 354 -9.76 10.50 17.06
CA ARG A 354 -9.06 11.79 16.87
C ARG A 354 -9.04 12.22 15.42
N TYR A 355 -8.79 11.30 14.49
CA TYR A 355 -8.92 11.57 13.06
C TYR A 355 -10.37 11.89 12.71
N LEU A 356 -11.33 11.11 13.23
CA LEU A 356 -12.75 11.35 12.99
C LEU A 356 -13.19 12.72 13.52
N ARG A 357 -12.70 13.12 14.70
CA ARG A 357 -12.91 14.47 15.26
C ARG A 357 -12.31 15.54 14.36
N ALA A 358 -11.09 15.36 13.86
CA ALA A 358 -10.45 16.28 12.92
C ALA A 358 -11.28 16.43 11.64
N MET A 359 -11.75 15.34 11.04
CA MET A 359 -12.63 15.36 9.86
C MET A 359 -13.93 16.12 10.13
N GLY A 360 -14.57 15.88 11.27
CA GLY A 360 -15.79 16.58 11.67
C GLY A 360 -15.62 18.08 11.85
N LEU A 361 -14.48 18.51 12.40
CA LEU A 361 -14.12 19.92 12.58
C LEU A 361 -13.80 20.60 11.24
N CYS A 362 -13.06 19.91 10.35
CA CYS A 362 -12.66 20.50 9.07
C CYS A 362 -13.80 20.59 8.06
N SER A 363 -14.76 19.66 8.09
CA SER A 363 -15.88 19.63 7.12
C SER A 363 -17.04 20.57 7.50
N ARG A 364 -17.04 21.14 8.73
CA ARG A 364 -18.18 21.85 9.36
C ARG A 364 -19.48 21.05 9.29
N PHE A 365 -19.33 19.73 9.25
CA PHE A 365 -20.43 18.81 9.09
C PHE A 365 -21.37 18.98 10.28
N PHE A 366 -20.82 19.11 11.50
CA PHE A 366 -21.58 19.45 12.71
C PHE A 366 -20.82 20.23 13.80
N ALA A 367 -19.53 20.50 13.66
CA ALA A 367 -18.73 21.23 14.65
C ALA A 367 -17.98 22.40 14.00
N GLU A 368 -17.69 23.45 14.77
CA GLU A 368 -16.89 24.58 14.33
C GLU A 368 -15.81 24.89 15.36
N LEU A 369 -14.58 25.10 14.91
CA LEU A 369 -13.52 25.64 15.75
C LEU A 369 -13.59 27.17 15.71
N PRO A 370 -13.79 27.86 16.85
CA PRO A 370 -13.80 29.32 16.88
C PRO A 370 -12.42 29.92 16.52
N ASN A 371 -11.33 29.19 16.77
CA ASN A 371 -9.96 29.72 16.72
C ASN A 371 -9.10 29.21 15.55
N LEU A 372 -9.60 28.31 14.70
CA LEU A 372 -8.87 27.82 13.52
C LEU A 372 -9.73 28.04 12.27
N ASN A 373 -9.39 29.07 11.50
CA ASN A 373 -10.18 29.49 10.34
C ASN A 373 -9.77 28.73 9.08
N LEU A 374 -10.01 27.41 9.04
CA LEU A 374 -9.69 26.54 7.89
C LEU A 374 -10.36 27.00 6.58
N PHE A 375 -11.42 27.80 6.67
CA PHE A 375 -12.32 28.19 5.58
C PHE A 375 -11.97 29.52 4.91
N LYS A 376 -10.98 30.26 5.43
CA LYS A 376 -10.43 31.45 4.77
C LYS A 376 -9.23 31.11 3.87
N HIS A 377 -9.06 29.83 3.53
CA HIS A 377 -7.99 29.44 2.62
C HIS A 377 -8.20 30.08 1.25
N ASN A 378 -7.12 30.40 0.55
CA ASN A 378 -7.17 31.12 -0.74
C ASN A 378 -7.66 30.25 -1.91
N ASP A 379 -7.76 28.93 -1.72
CA ASP A 379 -8.04 27.96 -2.79
C ASP A 379 -9.06 26.86 -2.40
N PRO A 380 -10.25 27.18 -1.84
CA PRO A 380 -11.22 26.17 -1.45
C PRO A 380 -11.95 25.58 -2.66
N PHE A 381 -12.43 24.36 -2.53
CA PHE A 381 -13.52 23.88 -3.36
C PHE A 381 -14.79 24.64 -3.00
N ASP A 382 -15.52 25.11 -4.00
CA ASP A 382 -16.76 25.87 -3.82
C ASP A 382 -17.86 25.31 -4.74
N ILE A 383 -18.94 24.75 -4.19
CA ILE A 383 -20.07 24.27 -4.98
C ILE A 383 -21.38 24.78 -4.39
N LYS A 384 -22.22 25.36 -5.24
CA LYS A 384 -23.60 25.68 -4.88
C LYS A 384 -24.38 24.40 -4.60
N ILE A 385 -24.69 24.18 -3.32
CA ILE A 385 -25.56 23.09 -2.88
C ILE A 385 -27.02 23.52 -3.05
N PRO A 386 -27.90 22.69 -3.65
CA PRO A 386 -29.33 22.99 -3.74
C PRO A 386 -29.94 23.22 -2.35
N LYS A 387 -30.73 24.30 -2.21
CA LYS A 387 -31.36 24.67 -0.92
C LYS A 387 -32.36 23.61 -0.43
N GLU A 388 -32.97 22.89 -1.37
CA GLU A 388 -33.97 21.85 -1.14
C GLU A 388 -33.36 20.60 -0.49
N TRP A 389 -32.04 20.41 -0.57
CA TRP A 389 -31.34 19.22 -0.06
C TRP A 389 -31.18 19.27 1.46
N SER A 390 -32.30 19.16 2.18
CA SER A 390 -32.34 19.12 3.64
C SER A 390 -31.52 17.98 4.23
N TRP A 391 -31.32 16.92 3.44
CA TRP A 391 -30.62 15.69 3.81
C TRP A 391 -29.10 15.78 3.75
N PHE A 392 -28.56 16.80 3.08
CA PHE A 392 -27.13 17.01 2.86
C PHE A 392 -26.55 18.05 3.83
N PHE A 393 -25.49 17.67 4.54
CA PHE A 393 -24.97 18.47 5.67
C PHE A 393 -23.59 19.12 5.46
N MET A 394 -22.82 18.72 4.45
CA MET A 394 -21.56 19.42 4.14
C MET A 394 -21.82 20.84 3.64
N LYS A 395 -20.94 21.77 4.03
CA LYS A 395 -21.01 23.17 3.59
C LYS A 395 -20.54 23.31 2.14
N GLN A 396 -21.01 24.36 1.48
CA GLN A 396 -20.67 24.73 0.10
C GLN A 396 -19.16 24.93 -0.14
N GLN A 397 -18.42 25.41 0.86
CA GLN A 397 -16.97 25.62 0.75
C GLN A 397 -16.20 24.59 1.60
N GLN A 398 -15.24 23.91 0.97
CA GLN A 398 -14.39 22.90 1.59
C GLN A 398 -12.95 23.07 1.12
N THR A 399 -11.99 23.18 2.04
CA THR A 399 -10.57 23.32 1.68
C THR A 399 -10.04 22.03 1.04
N PHE A 400 -10.39 20.90 1.64
CA PHE A 400 -10.14 19.54 1.17
C PHE A 400 -11.23 18.60 1.72
N LEU A 401 -11.29 17.37 1.21
CA LEU A 401 -12.32 16.37 1.52
C LEU A 401 -11.77 15.24 2.42
N PHE A 402 -12.66 14.34 2.85
CA PHE A 402 -12.31 13.26 3.79
C PHE A 402 -12.99 11.95 3.45
N MET A 403 -12.25 10.85 3.55
CA MET A 403 -12.83 9.50 3.52
C MET A 403 -12.25 8.61 4.61
N GLN A 404 -13.13 7.99 5.37
CA GLN A 404 -12.82 6.94 6.33
C GLN A 404 -12.71 5.60 5.61
N ASP A 405 -11.83 4.72 6.07
CA ASP A 405 -11.65 3.41 5.42
C ASP A 405 -12.91 2.53 5.51
N PRO A 406 -13.57 2.22 4.38
CA PRO A 406 -14.78 1.40 4.37
C PRO A 406 -14.55 -0.04 4.82
N ILE A 407 -13.33 -0.59 4.69
CA ILE A 407 -13.02 -1.94 5.17
C ILE A 407 -13.11 -1.97 6.70
N HIS A 408 -12.59 -0.95 7.37
CA HIS A 408 -12.68 -0.82 8.83
C HIS A 408 -14.13 -0.61 9.30
N ILE A 409 -14.96 0.11 8.53
CA ILE A 409 -16.39 0.23 8.83
C ILE A 409 -17.06 -1.15 8.78
N ALA A 410 -16.80 -1.94 7.73
CA ALA A 410 -17.36 -3.28 7.57
C ALA A 410 -16.94 -4.23 8.69
N THR A 411 -15.65 -4.25 9.05
CA THR A 411 -15.14 -5.10 10.15
C THR A 411 -15.66 -4.64 11.51
N LYS A 412 -15.83 -3.34 11.77
CA LYS A 412 -16.47 -2.84 13.00
C LYS A 412 -17.93 -3.32 13.13
N ILE A 413 -18.70 -3.33 12.04
CA ILE A 413 -20.07 -3.86 12.01
C ILE A 413 -20.07 -5.38 12.28
N ARG A 414 -19.20 -6.15 11.61
CA ARG A 414 -19.04 -7.58 11.88
C ARG A 414 -18.67 -7.85 13.33
N ASN A 415 -17.62 -7.22 13.85
CA ASN A 415 -17.12 -7.46 15.20
C ASN A 415 -18.16 -7.11 16.27
N ARG A 416 -19.03 -6.14 15.97
CA ARG A 416 -20.16 -5.80 16.83
C ARG A 416 -21.21 -6.92 16.88
N LEU A 417 -21.53 -7.56 15.74
CA LEU A 417 -22.38 -8.76 15.67
C LEU A 417 -21.78 -9.94 16.45
N LEU A 418 -20.46 -10.12 16.38
CA LEU A 418 -19.74 -11.21 17.06
C LEU A 418 -19.50 -10.95 18.56
N SER A 419 -19.85 -9.76 19.06
CA SER A 419 -19.60 -9.39 20.45
C SER A 419 -20.59 -10.05 21.40
N THR A 420 -20.09 -10.72 22.43
CA THR A 420 -20.90 -11.32 23.51
C THR A 420 -21.47 -10.27 24.48
N VAL A 421 -20.91 -9.06 24.48
CA VAL A 421 -21.28 -7.96 25.41
C VAL A 421 -22.34 -7.04 24.79
N ALA A 422 -22.41 -6.97 23.46
CA ALA A 422 -23.31 -6.07 22.78
C ALA A 422 -24.73 -6.66 22.67
N ASN A 423 -25.74 -5.93 23.14
CA ASN A 423 -27.14 -6.26 22.89
C ASN A 423 -27.64 -5.41 21.71
N LEU A 424 -27.66 -6.01 20.53
CA LEU A 424 -28.01 -5.33 19.29
C LEU A 424 -29.52 -5.41 19.06
N ARG A 425 -30.18 -4.24 19.09
CA ARG A 425 -31.63 -4.15 18.85
C ARG A 425 -31.95 -3.25 17.67
N MET A 426 -32.79 -3.77 16.78
CA MET A 426 -33.40 -3.03 15.68
C MET A 426 -34.91 -3.16 15.78
N GLY A 427 -35.58 -2.10 16.23
CA GLY A 427 -37.02 -2.14 16.37
C GLY A 427 -37.47 -3.17 17.41
N ASP A 428 -38.40 -4.05 17.01
CA ASP A 428 -38.88 -5.13 17.87
C ASP A 428 -37.99 -6.39 17.83
N PHE A 429 -36.95 -6.39 17.00
CA PHE A 429 -36.12 -7.55 16.76
C PHE A 429 -34.74 -7.43 17.43
N SER A 430 -34.24 -8.57 17.89
CA SER A 430 -32.84 -8.73 18.28
C SER A 430 -32.00 -9.02 17.03
N VAL A 431 -30.75 -8.59 17.04
CA VAL A 431 -29.73 -9.00 16.08
C VAL A 431 -28.76 -9.91 16.83
N ASP A 432 -28.64 -11.16 16.42
CA ASP A 432 -27.88 -12.18 17.17
C ASP A 432 -27.07 -13.06 16.20
N ILE A 433 -25.83 -13.37 16.59
CA ILE A 433 -24.98 -14.33 15.88
C ILE A 433 -25.61 -15.74 15.84
N LYS A 434 -26.47 -16.07 16.80
CA LYS A 434 -27.20 -17.35 16.83
C LYS A 434 -27.98 -17.62 15.54
N ASP A 435 -28.54 -16.58 14.91
CA ASP A 435 -29.23 -16.74 13.62
C ASP A 435 -28.31 -17.31 12.52
N LEU A 436 -27.01 -16.98 12.58
CA LEU A 436 -25.99 -17.51 11.67
C LEU A 436 -25.49 -18.89 12.11
N ILE A 437 -25.37 -19.14 13.41
CA ILE A 437 -24.99 -20.46 13.95
C ILE A 437 -26.06 -21.48 13.59
N ASP A 438 -27.33 -21.18 13.85
CA ASP A 438 -28.48 -22.01 13.52
C ASP A 438 -28.53 -22.30 12.01
N LEU A 439 -28.18 -21.32 11.17
CA LEU A 439 -28.10 -21.50 9.72
C LEU A 439 -26.97 -22.45 9.32
N VAL A 440 -25.78 -22.33 9.93
CA VAL A 440 -24.63 -23.22 9.70
C VAL A 440 -24.90 -24.65 10.19
N GLU A 441 -25.68 -24.81 11.26
CA GLU A 441 -26.01 -26.12 11.84
C GLU A 441 -27.19 -26.80 11.13
N SER A 442 -28.18 -26.02 10.67
CA SER A 442 -29.42 -26.56 10.09
C SER A 442 -29.38 -26.72 8.57
N LYS A 443 -28.47 -26.04 7.86
CA LYS A 443 -28.36 -26.07 6.39
C LYS A 443 -27.01 -26.60 5.93
N SER A 444 -26.97 -27.12 4.70
CA SER A 444 -25.72 -27.62 4.14
C SER A 444 -24.77 -26.49 3.74
N LYS A 445 -23.45 -26.70 3.88
CA LYS A 445 -22.43 -25.73 3.47
C LYS A 445 -22.58 -25.26 2.02
N LEU A 446 -23.10 -26.09 1.12
CA LEU A 446 -23.33 -25.76 -0.28
C LEU A 446 -24.42 -24.69 -0.49
N GLU A 447 -25.34 -24.54 0.48
CA GLU A 447 -26.42 -23.54 0.40
C GLU A 447 -25.95 -22.17 0.89
N HIS A 448 -25.13 -22.14 1.94
CA HIS A 448 -24.77 -20.88 2.61
C HIS A 448 -23.31 -20.44 2.41
N ASN A 449 -22.40 -21.35 2.04
CA ASN A 449 -20.96 -21.12 1.84
C ASN A 449 -20.17 -20.58 3.04
N LEU A 450 -20.77 -20.58 4.24
CA LEU A 450 -20.11 -20.19 5.49
C LEU A 450 -19.27 -21.33 6.07
N ILE A 451 -18.22 -20.97 6.79
CA ILE A 451 -17.42 -21.88 7.62
C ILE A 451 -17.40 -21.39 9.07
N LYS A 452 -17.17 -22.29 10.04
CA LYS A 452 -17.18 -21.93 11.48
C LYS A 452 -16.23 -20.77 11.81
N SER A 453 -15.08 -20.68 11.13
CA SER A 453 -14.12 -19.59 11.32
C SER A 453 -14.64 -18.22 10.88
N ASP A 454 -15.68 -18.15 10.04
CA ASP A 454 -16.32 -16.86 9.69
C ASP A 454 -16.98 -16.21 10.90
N LEU A 455 -17.51 -17.03 11.80
CA LEU A 455 -18.20 -16.63 13.01
C LEU A 455 -17.24 -16.53 14.22
N ASN A 456 -15.93 -16.70 14.01
CA ASN A 456 -14.95 -16.62 15.08
C ASN A 456 -14.63 -15.16 15.44
N PRO A 457 -14.83 -14.74 16.71
CA PRO A 457 -14.53 -13.38 17.16
C PRO A 457 -13.03 -13.09 17.33
N LYS A 458 -12.15 -14.11 17.38
CA LYS A 458 -10.71 -13.92 17.60
C LYS A 458 -10.04 -13.12 16.47
N ASP A 459 -10.42 -13.38 15.22
CA ASP A 459 -9.91 -12.61 14.08
C ASP A 459 -10.81 -11.41 13.77
N ARG A 460 -10.50 -10.29 14.43
CA ARG A 460 -11.22 -9.02 14.30
C ARG A 460 -10.97 -8.28 12.98
N GLN A 461 -9.94 -8.66 12.21
CA GLN A 461 -9.59 -8.02 10.95
C GLN A 461 -10.05 -8.82 9.72
N ASN A 462 -10.81 -9.90 9.92
CA ASN A 462 -11.28 -10.77 8.85
C ASN A 462 -12.37 -10.12 7.96
N PHE A 463 -11.93 -9.35 6.97
CA PHE A 463 -12.82 -8.78 5.96
C PHE A 463 -13.46 -9.84 5.06
N ALA A 464 -12.78 -10.96 4.79
CA ALA A 464 -13.34 -12.04 3.98
C ALA A 464 -14.60 -12.65 4.60
N SER A 465 -14.65 -12.76 5.93
CA SER A 465 -15.86 -13.15 6.64
C SER A 465 -17.00 -12.15 6.44
N CYS A 466 -16.72 -10.84 6.43
CA CYS A 466 -17.74 -9.81 6.16
C CYS A 466 -18.47 -10.08 4.83
N LEU A 467 -17.71 -10.39 3.75
CA LEU A 467 -18.26 -10.72 2.43
C LEU A 467 -19.15 -11.98 2.47
N ARG A 468 -18.70 -13.02 3.19
CA ARG A 468 -19.41 -14.30 3.25
C ARG A 468 -20.71 -14.21 4.05
N ILE A 469 -20.67 -13.60 5.25
CA ILE A 469 -21.85 -13.48 6.11
C ILE A 469 -22.93 -12.56 5.53
N SER A 470 -22.54 -11.56 4.73
CA SER A 470 -23.48 -10.66 4.05
C SER A 470 -23.73 -11.04 2.59
N SER A 471 -23.46 -12.29 2.19
CA SER A 471 -23.70 -12.76 0.83
C SER A 471 -25.20 -12.88 0.52
N GLU A 472 -25.57 -12.77 -0.74
CA GLU A 472 -26.98 -12.85 -1.17
C GLU A 472 -27.64 -14.17 -0.77
N THR A 473 -26.90 -15.28 -0.82
CA THR A 473 -27.38 -16.60 -0.40
C THR A 473 -27.73 -16.64 1.08
N VAL A 474 -26.85 -16.10 1.95
CA VAL A 474 -27.10 -16.02 3.39
C VAL A 474 -28.27 -15.08 3.69
N LEU A 475 -28.32 -13.91 3.05
CA LEU A 475 -29.43 -12.96 3.21
C LEU A 475 -30.77 -13.56 2.78
N ALA A 476 -30.81 -14.31 1.68
CA ALA A 476 -32.02 -15.00 1.22
C ALA A 476 -32.50 -16.06 2.22
N LEU A 477 -31.59 -16.79 2.85
CA LEU A 477 -31.91 -17.78 3.88
C LEU A 477 -32.43 -17.12 5.16
N LEU A 478 -31.78 -16.05 5.63
CA LEU A 478 -32.23 -15.30 6.80
C LEU A 478 -33.61 -14.68 6.58
N ASN A 479 -33.87 -14.10 5.41
CA ASN A 479 -35.16 -13.46 5.11
C ASN A 479 -36.36 -14.42 5.15
N ARG A 480 -36.14 -15.73 5.00
CA ARG A 480 -37.19 -16.77 5.09
C ARG A 480 -37.59 -17.08 6.53
N ASN A 481 -36.77 -16.72 7.53
CA ASN A 481 -37.07 -16.93 8.93
C ASN A 481 -37.55 -15.60 9.56
N GLU A 482 -38.80 -15.58 10.03
CA GLU A 482 -39.40 -14.41 10.68
C GLU A 482 -38.58 -13.94 11.90
N ASN A 483 -37.98 -14.87 12.65
CA ASN A 483 -37.25 -14.53 13.88
C ASN A 483 -35.91 -13.83 13.62
N SER A 484 -35.28 -14.06 12.47
CA SER A 484 -33.97 -13.49 12.13
C SER A 484 -34.06 -12.18 11.34
N LYS A 485 -35.24 -11.54 11.31
CA LYS A 485 -35.47 -10.31 10.52
C LYS A 485 -34.54 -9.16 10.91
N GLY A 486 -34.24 -9.03 12.20
CA GLY A 486 -33.26 -8.07 12.70
C GLY A 486 -31.88 -8.32 12.07
N THR A 487 -31.38 -9.54 12.18
CA THR A 487 -30.07 -9.95 11.62
C THR A 487 -30.03 -9.83 10.09
N TYR A 488 -31.12 -10.15 9.39
CA TYR A 488 -31.26 -9.91 7.95
C TYR A 488 -31.07 -8.43 7.59
N VAL A 489 -31.78 -7.52 8.25
CA VAL A 489 -31.63 -6.07 7.99
C VAL A 489 -30.21 -5.62 8.33
N TYR A 490 -29.66 -6.07 9.44
CA TYR A 490 -28.29 -5.74 9.86
C TYR A 490 -27.24 -6.13 8.82
N LEU A 491 -27.28 -7.37 8.33
CA LEU A 491 -26.34 -7.87 7.32
C LEU A 491 -26.63 -7.30 5.93
N THR A 492 -27.86 -6.88 5.65
CA THR A 492 -28.19 -6.13 4.44
C THR A 492 -27.46 -4.79 4.43
N LEU A 493 -27.40 -4.08 5.57
CA LEU A 493 -26.62 -2.83 5.67
C LEU A 493 -25.13 -3.09 5.42
N LEU A 494 -24.58 -4.18 5.97
CA LEU A 494 -23.20 -4.58 5.71
C LEU A 494 -22.94 -4.83 4.21
N ASN A 495 -23.84 -5.56 3.55
CA ASN A 495 -23.77 -5.80 2.11
C ASN A 495 -23.81 -4.48 1.31
N LEU A 496 -24.72 -3.57 1.66
CA LEU A 496 -24.84 -2.26 0.99
C LEU A 496 -23.60 -1.39 1.18
N ILE A 497 -22.95 -1.42 2.35
CA ILE A 497 -21.66 -0.73 2.59
C ILE A 497 -20.57 -1.29 1.68
N ILE A 498 -20.47 -2.62 1.58
CA ILE A 498 -19.49 -3.29 0.74
C ILE A 498 -19.73 -2.94 -0.73
N SER A 499 -20.96 -3.06 -1.22
CA SER A 499 -21.32 -2.73 -2.60
C SER A 499 -21.10 -1.24 -2.88
N GLY A 500 -21.44 -0.36 -1.95
CA GLY A 500 -21.30 1.08 -2.10
C GLY A 500 -19.85 1.59 -2.15
N PHE A 501 -18.99 1.10 -1.25
CA PHE A 501 -17.65 1.66 -1.07
C PHE A 501 -16.49 0.75 -1.51
N ILE A 502 -16.67 -0.57 -1.55
CA ILE A 502 -15.56 -1.53 -1.68
C ILE A 502 -15.62 -2.25 -3.03
N ASN A 503 -16.80 -2.63 -3.49
CA ASN A 503 -16.94 -3.36 -4.76
C ASN A 503 -16.63 -2.45 -5.95
N LYS A 504 -15.56 -2.78 -6.70
CA LYS A 504 -15.05 -2.03 -7.86
C LYS A 504 -15.99 -1.97 -9.05
N SER A 505 -16.86 -2.97 -9.22
CA SER A 505 -17.76 -3.05 -10.38
C SER A 505 -19.05 -2.25 -10.23
N THR A 506 -19.38 -1.73 -9.04
CA THR A 506 -20.63 -1.01 -8.79
C THR A 506 -20.69 0.36 -9.51
N ALA A 507 -21.78 0.66 -10.21
CA ALA A 507 -21.95 1.95 -10.89
C ALA A 507 -22.12 3.11 -9.89
N ILE A 508 -21.78 4.34 -10.28
CA ILE A 508 -21.80 5.52 -9.38
C ILE A 508 -23.21 5.79 -8.82
N GLU A 509 -24.25 5.62 -9.63
CA GLU A 509 -25.65 5.77 -9.24
C GLU A 509 -26.05 4.75 -8.18
N GLU A 510 -25.60 3.50 -8.37
CA GLU A 510 -25.86 2.41 -7.45
C GLU A 510 -25.09 2.59 -6.14
N ARG A 511 -23.86 3.14 -6.18
CA ARG A 511 -23.12 3.52 -4.97
C ARG A 511 -23.88 4.54 -4.15
N LEU A 512 -24.35 5.60 -4.80
CA LEU A 512 -25.17 6.62 -4.15
C LEU A 512 -26.41 6.00 -3.51
N PHE A 513 -27.13 5.16 -4.25
CA PHE A 513 -28.31 4.48 -3.74
C PHE A 513 -27.99 3.62 -2.50
N ASN A 514 -26.97 2.76 -2.59
CA ASN A 514 -26.60 1.82 -1.54
C ASN A 514 -26.17 2.54 -0.25
N ILE A 515 -25.25 3.51 -0.38
CA ILE A 515 -24.69 4.23 0.77
C ILE A 515 -25.75 5.09 1.45
N TRP A 516 -26.57 5.81 0.68
CA TRP A 516 -27.61 6.65 1.26
C TRP A 516 -28.75 5.84 1.88
N THR A 517 -29.03 4.64 1.37
CA THR A 517 -29.95 3.72 2.04
C THR A 517 -29.43 3.40 3.45
N VAL A 518 -28.14 3.10 3.58
CA VAL A 518 -27.51 2.84 4.89
C VAL A 518 -27.59 4.07 5.79
N VAL A 519 -27.22 5.25 5.30
CA VAL A 519 -27.32 6.52 6.04
C VAL A 519 -28.74 6.72 6.59
N PHE A 520 -29.76 6.56 5.75
CA PHE A 520 -31.14 6.78 6.18
C PHE A 520 -31.63 5.72 7.17
N VAL A 521 -31.27 4.45 7.02
CA VAL A 521 -31.59 3.42 8.03
C VAL A 521 -30.93 3.76 9.36
N CYS A 522 -29.66 4.15 9.36
CA CYS A 522 -28.96 4.57 10.56
C CYS A 522 -29.62 5.80 11.21
N ARG A 523 -30.01 6.82 10.43
CA ARG A 523 -30.73 8.00 10.94
C ARG A 523 -32.10 7.64 11.55
N LEU A 524 -32.89 6.82 10.86
CA LEU A 524 -34.21 6.37 11.33
C LEU A 524 -34.07 5.59 12.65
N TRP A 525 -33.13 4.66 12.71
CA TRP A 525 -32.87 3.89 13.93
C TRP A 525 -32.36 4.75 15.07
N PHE A 526 -31.40 5.63 14.81
CA PHE A 526 -30.86 6.52 15.83
C PHE A 526 -31.97 7.38 16.43
N SER A 527 -32.86 7.89 15.56
CA SER A 527 -34.03 8.65 16.00
C SER A 527 -35.01 7.79 16.80
N TRP A 528 -35.24 6.55 16.39
CA TRP A 528 -36.09 5.60 17.11
C TRP A 528 -35.58 5.32 18.54
N ILE A 529 -34.27 5.07 18.70
CA ILE A 529 -33.63 4.88 20.02
C ILE A 529 -33.83 6.11 20.91
N GLN A 530 -33.57 7.31 20.40
CA GLN A 530 -33.70 8.54 21.18
C GLN A 530 -35.12 8.72 21.75
N TYR A 531 -36.15 8.35 20.99
CA TYR A 531 -37.53 8.42 21.49
C TYR A 531 -37.93 7.28 22.42
N LEU A 532 -37.36 6.09 22.25
CA LEU A 532 -37.57 5.00 23.19
C LEU A 532 -37.00 5.30 24.57
N ASP A 533 -35.79 5.87 24.64
CA ASP A 533 -35.15 6.19 25.93
C ASP A 533 -35.92 7.26 26.69
N VAL A 534 -36.49 8.25 26.01
CA VAL A 534 -37.40 9.25 26.61
C VAL A 534 -38.68 8.59 27.15
N LYS A 535 -39.28 7.65 26.40
CA LYS A 535 -40.50 6.94 26.84
C LYS A 535 -40.23 6.08 28.08
N ASN A 536 -39.10 5.38 28.12
CA ASN A 536 -38.71 4.53 29.26
C ASN A 536 -38.34 5.37 30.50
N SER A 537 -37.68 6.52 30.30
CA SER A 537 -37.34 7.45 31.38
C SER A 537 -38.61 8.06 32.01
N ASN A 538 -39.57 8.49 31.19
CA ASN A 538 -40.84 9.03 31.68
C ASN A 538 -41.71 7.97 32.38
N ASN A 539 -41.68 6.72 31.92
CA ASN A 539 -42.40 5.62 32.57
C ASN A 539 -41.79 5.24 33.93
N ASN A 540 -40.46 5.29 34.08
CA ASN A 540 -39.79 5.02 35.36
C ASN A 540 -39.98 6.16 36.39
N ILE A 541 -40.09 7.41 35.93
CA ILE A 541 -40.43 8.55 36.81
C ILE A 541 -41.88 8.41 37.30
N ASN A 542 -42.81 8.00 36.42
CA ASN A 542 -44.21 7.81 36.77
C ASN A 542 -44.47 6.57 37.65
N SER A 543 -43.67 5.50 37.53
CA SER A 543 -43.76 4.34 38.43
C SER A 543 -43.18 4.63 39.82
N ASN A 544 -42.08 5.39 39.90
CA ASN A 544 -41.51 5.82 41.18
C ASN A 544 -42.42 6.84 41.91
N ASN A 545 -43.12 7.72 41.19
CA ASN A 545 -44.12 8.61 41.80
C ASN A 545 -45.39 7.87 42.28
N LYS A 546 -45.75 6.73 41.69
CA LYS A 546 -46.83 5.87 42.20
C LYS A 546 -46.43 5.07 43.44
N ASN A 547 -45.16 4.67 43.56
CA ASN A 547 -44.67 3.99 44.76
C ASN A 547 -44.43 4.95 45.94
N ASN A 548 -44.06 6.21 45.69
CA ASN A 548 -43.90 7.21 46.77
C ASN A 548 -45.22 7.77 47.31
N ASN A 549 -46.32 7.70 46.56
CA ASN A 549 -47.65 8.11 47.04
C ASN A 549 -48.34 7.07 47.94
N ASN A 550 -47.75 5.87 48.11
CA ASN A 550 -48.27 4.83 49.02
C ASN A 550 -47.51 4.74 50.36
N ILE A 551 -46.52 5.61 50.63
CA ILE A 551 -45.73 5.57 51.88
C ILE A 551 -45.91 6.84 52.75
N ASN A 552 -46.44 7.94 52.24
CA ASN A 552 -46.63 9.17 53.05
C ASN A 552 -48.10 9.46 53.37
N SER A 553 -48.69 8.64 54.24
CA SER A 553 -49.78 9.07 55.11
C SER A 553 -49.43 8.70 56.55
N ASN A 554 -48.53 9.47 57.18
CA ASN A 554 -48.50 9.74 58.62
C ASN A 554 -47.28 10.61 58.96
N ASN A 555 -47.54 11.90 59.19
CA ASN A 555 -47.05 12.72 60.31
C ASN A 555 -46.85 14.19 59.89
N ASN A 556 -47.85 14.99 60.25
CA ASN A 556 -47.73 16.42 60.45
C ASN A 556 -47.15 16.67 61.86
N ASN A 557 -46.10 17.50 61.99
CA ASN A 557 -46.16 18.79 62.69
C ASN A 557 -44.77 19.39 63.00
N ASN A 558 -44.69 20.70 62.72
CA ASN A 558 -44.01 21.79 63.43
C ASN A 558 -42.48 22.01 63.32
N ASN A 559 -42.18 23.08 62.56
CA ASN A 559 -41.51 24.34 62.93
C ASN A 559 -40.01 24.39 63.32
N ASN A 560 -39.30 25.13 62.46
CA ASN A 560 -38.25 26.14 62.71
C ASN A 560 -37.07 25.80 63.64
N ILE A 561 -35.85 25.88 63.09
CA ILE A 561 -34.81 26.87 63.44
C ILE A 561 -33.65 26.78 62.43
N ASN A 562 -33.17 27.94 61.99
CA ASN A 562 -31.94 28.16 61.21
C ASN A 562 -30.69 27.72 61.97
N SER A 563 -29.81 26.95 61.33
CA SER A 563 -28.36 27.21 61.35
C SER A 563 -27.61 26.31 60.36
N ASN A 564 -26.79 26.95 59.53
CA ASN A 564 -25.62 26.45 58.82
C ASN A 564 -25.21 25.00 59.07
N ASN A 565 -25.26 24.18 58.02
CA ASN A 565 -24.19 23.25 57.70
C ASN A 565 -24.23 22.89 56.21
N ASN A 566 -23.16 23.28 55.51
CA ASN A 566 -22.84 22.80 54.18
C ASN A 566 -22.59 21.28 54.25
N ASN A 567 -23.60 20.48 53.89
CA ASN A 567 -23.39 19.10 53.48
C ASN A 567 -23.79 18.97 52.01
N ASN A 568 -22.75 18.89 51.16
CA ASN A 568 -22.84 18.45 49.78
C ASN A 568 -23.35 17.00 49.76
N ASN A 569 -24.66 16.81 49.58
CA ASN A 569 -25.20 15.54 49.12
C ASN A 569 -24.95 15.42 47.61
N ASN A 570 -23.76 14.92 47.26
CA ASN A 570 -23.49 14.31 45.97
C ASN A 570 -24.37 13.06 45.84
N ILE A 571 -25.57 13.21 45.28
CA ILE A 571 -26.31 12.09 44.71
C ILE A 571 -25.59 11.72 43.42
N ASN A 572 -24.73 10.71 43.52
CA ASN A 572 -24.07 10.05 42.40
C ASN A 572 -25.09 9.50 41.40
N ASN A 573 -25.40 10.29 40.37
CA ASN A 573 -26.06 9.84 39.14
C ASN A 573 -24.97 9.51 38.09
N SER A 574 -24.12 8.51 38.38
CA SER A 574 -23.06 8.06 37.47
C SER A 574 -23.42 6.83 36.63
N GLN A 575 -24.70 6.43 36.55
CA GLN A 575 -25.13 5.23 35.83
C GLN A 575 -25.67 5.42 34.39
N SER A 576 -25.64 6.62 33.80
CA SER A 576 -26.21 6.85 32.47
C SER A 576 -25.36 6.44 31.25
N PRO A 577 -24.01 6.46 31.23
CA PRO A 577 -23.25 6.15 30.01
C PRO A 577 -23.22 4.65 29.69
N LYS A 578 -23.06 3.79 30.71
CA LYS A 578 -22.90 2.33 30.55
C LYS A 578 -24.14 1.63 29.96
N LYS A 579 -25.36 2.12 30.25
CA LYS A 579 -26.61 1.53 29.73
C LYS A 579 -26.87 1.84 28.24
N PHE A 580 -26.35 2.95 27.72
CA PHE A 580 -26.52 3.32 26.31
C PHE A 580 -25.57 2.52 25.41
N LYS A 581 -24.30 2.34 25.82
CA LYS A 581 -23.28 1.57 25.09
C LYS A 581 -23.67 0.10 24.84
N GLN A 582 -24.47 -0.50 25.72
CA GLN A 582 -24.91 -1.89 25.61
C GLN A 582 -26.02 -2.12 24.56
N ARG A 583 -26.68 -1.07 24.04
CA ARG A 583 -27.93 -1.18 23.24
C ARG A 583 -27.82 -0.75 21.78
N THR A 584 -26.67 -0.27 21.34
CA THR A 584 -26.53 0.34 20.00
C THR A 584 -26.14 -0.69 18.93
N PHE A 585 -26.89 -0.76 17.81
CA PHE A 585 -26.56 -1.68 16.70
C PHE A 585 -25.27 -1.26 15.97
N ILE A 586 -25.02 0.05 15.90
CA ILE A 586 -23.82 0.64 15.32
C ILE A 586 -23.14 1.54 16.36
N THR A 587 -21.81 1.55 16.40
CA THR A 587 -21.07 2.46 17.27
C THR A 587 -21.18 3.89 16.73
N LYS A 588 -21.06 4.88 17.63
CA LYS A 588 -21.11 6.28 17.23
C LYS A 588 -20.01 6.61 16.21
N PRO A 589 -18.74 6.19 16.37
CA PRO A 589 -17.71 6.39 15.35
C PRO A 589 -18.08 5.78 13.99
N ALA A 590 -18.54 4.53 13.93
CA ALA A 590 -18.91 3.90 12.66
C ALA A 590 -20.08 4.61 11.96
N PHE A 591 -21.08 5.08 12.73
CA PHE A 591 -22.15 5.92 12.20
C PHE A 591 -21.62 7.20 11.54
N TRP A 592 -20.68 7.89 12.19
CA TRP A 592 -20.07 9.09 11.65
C TRP A 592 -19.23 8.83 10.40
N CYS A 593 -18.47 7.73 10.37
CA CYS A 593 -17.70 7.35 9.18
C CYS A 593 -18.62 7.16 7.96
N ILE A 594 -19.77 6.49 8.14
CA ILE A 594 -20.77 6.30 7.07
C ILE A 594 -21.32 7.65 6.59
N GLU A 595 -21.72 8.52 7.51
CA GLU A 595 -22.26 9.85 7.18
C GLU A 595 -21.23 10.73 6.44
N ILE A 596 -19.98 10.79 6.92
CA ILE A 596 -18.89 11.55 6.27
C ILE A 596 -18.62 11.01 4.87
N ASN A 597 -18.44 9.70 4.73
CA ASN A 597 -18.15 9.09 3.44
C ASN A 597 -19.27 9.32 2.42
N ALA A 598 -20.53 9.20 2.83
CA ALA A 598 -21.69 9.43 1.97
C ALA A 598 -21.75 10.85 1.42
N HIS A 599 -21.49 11.84 2.28
CA HIS A 599 -21.52 13.24 1.87
C HIS A 599 -20.30 13.63 1.04
N THR A 600 -19.12 13.12 1.40
CA THR A 600 -17.92 13.31 0.60
C THR A 600 -18.11 12.75 -0.81
N LEU A 601 -18.71 11.56 -0.96
CA LEU A 601 -19.00 10.98 -2.27
C LEU A 601 -19.91 11.88 -3.11
N VAL A 602 -21.02 12.37 -2.56
CA VAL A 602 -21.91 13.32 -3.24
C VAL A 602 -21.16 14.60 -3.61
N TYR A 603 -20.32 15.13 -2.71
CA TYR A 603 -19.54 16.34 -2.96
C TYR A 603 -18.52 16.15 -4.10
N ILE A 604 -17.83 15.01 -4.15
CA ILE A 604 -16.92 14.64 -5.25
C ILE A 604 -17.68 14.57 -6.57
N ILE A 605 -18.83 13.89 -6.59
CA ILE A 605 -19.69 13.77 -7.78
C ILE A 605 -20.09 15.16 -8.28
N LEU A 606 -20.50 16.06 -7.38
CA LEU A 606 -20.81 17.45 -7.74
C LEU A 606 -19.59 18.19 -8.29
N LEU A 607 -18.39 17.99 -7.73
CA LEU A 607 -17.16 18.61 -8.25
C LEU A 607 -16.88 18.16 -9.69
N VAL A 608 -17.10 16.88 -9.98
CA VAL A 608 -16.93 16.30 -11.32
C VAL A 608 -18.00 16.83 -12.29
N ILE A 609 -19.27 16.85 -11.90
CA ILE A 609 -20.37 17.42 -12.70
C ILE A 609 -20.09 18.89 -13.04
N LYS A 610 -19.55 19.65 -12.09
CA LYS A 610 -19.18 21.08 -12.28
C LYS A 610 -17.80 21.26 -12.92
N LYS A 611 -17.14 20.20 -13.37
CA LYS A 611 -15.81 20.22 -14.00
C LYS A 611 -14.72 20.87 -13.15
N LYS A 612 -14.86 20.82 -11.82
CA LYS A 612 -13.85 21.27 -10.84
C LYS A 612 -12.85 20.17 -10.49
N LEU A 613 -13.22 18.91 -10.71
CA LEU A 613 -12.33 17.75 -10.64
C LEU A 613 -12.45 16.92 -11.92
N PRO A 614 -11.38 16.19 -12.31
CA PRO A 614 -11.45 15.25 -13.44
C PRO A 614 -12.33 14.05 -13.10
N ILE A 615 -12.81 13.35 -14.13
CA ILE A 615 -13.64 12.14 -13.99
C ILE A 615 -12.96 11.06 -13.13
N ASP A 616 -11.63 10.97 -13.19
CA ASP A 616 -10.80 10.07 -12.38
C ASP A 616 -11.03 10.24 -10.87
N ALA A 617 -11.50 11.42 -10.42
CA ALA A 617 -11.83 11.65 -9.01
C ALA A 617 -13.02 10.80 -8.51
N LEU A 618 -13.84 10.25 -9.41
CA LEU A 618 -14.90 9.30 -9.06
C LEU A 618 -14.35 7.94 -8.61
N ASN A 619 -13.06 7.68 -8.82
CA ASN A 619 -12.38 6.46 -8.39
C ASN A 619 -12.06 6.51 -6.89
N THR A 620 -13.12 6.54 -6.08
CA THR A 620 -13.02 6.64 -4.61
C THR A 620 -12.40 5.40 -3.97
N PHE A 621 -12.12 4.34 -4.72
CA PHE A 621 -11.31 3.20 -4.26
C PHE A 621 -9.89 3.57 -3.88
N GLY A 622 -9.37 4.64 -4.46
CA GLY A 622 -8.08 5.21 -4.07
C GLY A 622 -8.17 6.05 -2.79
N PHE A 623 -9.36 6.35 -2.28
CA PHE A 623 -9.59 7.28 -1.18
C PHE A 623 -9.86 6.55 0.14
N ASN A 624 -8.93 5.69 0.54
CA ASN A 624 -8.96 4.97 1.82
C ASN A 624 -7.54 4.79 2.37
N SER A 625 -7.39 4.34 3.61
CA SER A 625 -6.08 4.10 4.23
C SER A 625 -5.45 2.75 3.86
N GLN A 626 -6.09 1.93 3.02
CA GLN A 626 -5.57 0.59 2.66
C GLN A 626 -4.23 0.62 1.92
N ILE A 627 -3.88 1.76 1.31
CA ILE A 627 -2.54 1.94 0.74
C ILE A 627 -1.44 1.95 1.81
N CYS A 628 -1.74 2.46 3.02
CA CYS A 628 -0.84 2.38 4.16
C CYS A 628 -0.74 0.93 4.66
N GLU A 629 -1.88 0.25 4.88
CA GLU A 629 -1.89 -1.14 5.34
C GLU A 629 -1.18 -2.10 4.37
N ASN A 630 -1.38 -1.92 3.06
CA ASN A 630 -0.62 -2.66 2.06
C ASN A 630 0.88 -2.38 2.13
N THR A 631 1.28 -1.13 2.39
CA THR A 631 2.70 -0.77 2.58
C THR A 631 3.27 -1.42 3.83
N PHE A 632 2.51 -1.45 4.93
CA PHE A 632 2.89 -2.17 6.15
C PHE A 632 3.04 -3.66 5.90
N ARG A 633 2.09 -4.30 5.21
CA ARG A 633 2.16 -5.72 4.83
C ARG A 633 3.39 -6.03 3.98
N ILE A 634 3.67 -5.21 2.96
CA ILE A 634 4.86 -5.37 2.12
C ILE A 634 6.13 -5.19 2.97
N ALA A 635 6.17 -4.17 3.83
CA ALA A 635 7.30 -3.98 4.73
C ALA A 635 7.48 -5.19 5.66
N ARG A 636 6.41 -5.79 6.18
CA ARG A 636 6.48 -7.02 7.00
C ARG A 636 6.96 -8.23 6.21
N SER A 637 6.63 -8.34 4.92
CA SER A 637 7.08 -9.45 4.07
C SER A 637 8.51 -9.28 3.54
N LEU A 638 9.06 -8.06 3.55
CA LEU A 638 10.44 -7.78 3.14
C LEU A 638 11.45 -8.15 4.26
N THR A 639 11.48 -9.44 4.63
CA THR A 639 12.46 -10.01 5.57
C THR A 639 13.61 -10.68 4.83
N GLY A 640 14.74 -10.88 5.52
CA GLY A 640 15.88 -11.60 4.94
C GLY A 640 15.55 -13.07 4.71
N SER A 641 16.19 -13.70 3.71
CA SER A 641 16.17 -15.15 3.52
C SER A 641 16.62 -15.79 4.85
N PHE A 642 15.77 -16.62 5.49
CA PHE A 642 15.93 -17.19 6.84
C PHE A 642 15.49 -16.33 8.05
N SER A 643 14.87 -15.18 7.82
CA SER A 643 14.27 -14.37 8.90
C SER A 643 12.75 -14.35 8.78
N SER A 644 12.06 -14.87 9.79
CA SER A 644 10.61 -14.73 9.98
C SER A 644 10.24 -13.46 10.76
N ILE A 645 11.17 -12.50 10.90
CA ILE A 645 10.97 -11.30 11.72
C ILE A 645 10.03 -10.33 10.98
N THR A 646 8.74 -10.56 11.16
CA THR A 646 7.66 -9.72 10.63
C THR A 646 7.63 -8.34 11.31
N ASN A 647 8.06 -8.25 12.57
CA ASN A 647 8.15 -7.00 13.30
C ASN A 647 9.36 -6.15 12.87
N PHE A 648 9.29 -4.83 13.05
CA PHE A 648 10.38 -3.92 12.70
C PHE A 648 10.48 -2.78 13.70
N SER A 649 11.69 -2.27 13.93
CA SER A 649 11.91 -0.96 14.52
C SER A 649 11.60 0.16 13.53
N VAL A 650 11.51 1.40 14.00
CA VAL A 650 11.35 2.59 13.13
C VAL A 650 12.43 2.64 12.05
N LYS A 651 13.70 2.48 12.43
CA LYS A 651 14.83 2.48 11.48
C LYS A 651 14.74 1.34 10.46
N SER A 652 14.36 0.14 10.92
CA SER A 652 14.19 -1.02 10.04
C SER A 652 13.06 -0.79 9.03
N PHE A 653 11.93 -0.23 9.47
CA PHE A 653 10.83 0.14 8.59
C PHE A 653 11.23 1.14 7.50
N MET A 654 11.97 2.19 7.87
CA MET A 654 12.44 3.20 6.92
C MET A 654 13.29 2.58 5.82
N LYS A 655 14.24 1.71 6.18
CA LYS A 655 15.06 0.96 5.19
C LYS A 655 14.22 0.05 4.28
N ARG A 656 13.14 -0.54 4.80
CA ARG A 656 12.21 -1.32 3.97
C ARG A 656 11.41 -0.41 3.03
N CYS A 657 11.04 0.78 3.46
CA CYS A 657 10.39 1.80 2.62
C CYS A 657 11.28 2.29 1.47
N GLU A 658 12.60 2.39 1.64
CA GLU A 658 13.53 2.70 0.56
C GLU A 658 13.46 1.63 -0.54
N LYS A 659 13.47 0.35 -0.16
CA LYS A 659 13.31 -0.78 -1.10
C LYS A 659 11.94 -0.76 -1.80
N ILE A 660 10.87 -0.48 -1.05
CA ILE A 660 9.52 -0.35 -1.61
C ILE A 660 9.48 0.80 -2.64
N SER A 661 10.14 1.92 -2.34
CA SER A 661 10.21 3.07 -3.25
C SER A 661 10.94 2.72 -4.55
N VAL A 662 12.05 1.97 -4.47
CA VAL A 662 12.77 1.45 -5.65
C VAL A 662 11.84 0.58 -6.50
N VAL A 663 11.15 -0.38 -5.89
CA VAL A 663 10.21 -1.26 -6.60
C VAL A 663 9.09 -0.47 -7.26
N ASN A 664 8.54 0.53 -6.57
CA ASN A 664 7.48 1.38 -7.11
C ASN A 664 7.97 2.26 -8.26
N SER A 665 9.21 2.77 -8.21
CA SER A 665 9.82 3.53 -9.31
C SER A 665 10.00 2.65 -10.55
N ILE A 666 10.54 1.43 -10.41
CA ILE A 666 10.67 0.47 -11.51
C ILE A 666 9.29 0.11 -12.09
N LYS A 667 8.29 -0.17 -11.25
CA LYS A 667 6.90 -0.42 -11.69
C LYS A 667 6.31 0.76 -12.47
N SER A 668 6.56 1.99 -12.01
CA SER A 668 6.01 3.19 -12.66
C SER A 668 6.55 3.38 -14.08
N ARG A 669 7.83 3.05 -14.30
CA ARG A 669 8.48 3.11 -15.62
C ARG A 669 7.97 2.02 -16.56
N GLY A 670 7.75 0.80 -16.05
CA GLY A 670 7.14 -0.28 -16.84
C GLY A 670 5.68 -0.05 -17.24
N ASN A 671 4.96 0.81 -16.52
CA ASN A 671 3.58 1.17 -16.86
C ASN A 671 3.49 2.31 -17.90
N GLN A 672 4.59 2.98 -18.25
CA GLN A 672 4.62 3.97 -19.31
C GLN A 672 4.68 3.25 -20.68
N LYS A 673 3.75 3.55 -21.59
CA LYS A 673 3.74 2.97 -22.94
C LYS A 673 5.05 3.34 -23.66
N GLY A 674 5.94 2.37 -23.84
CA GLY A 674 7.25 2.51 -24.50
C GLY A 674 8.05 1.18 -24.46
N ASP A 675 9.25 1.16 -25.03
CA ASP A 675 10.15 -0.01 -25.11
C ASP A 675 10.77 -0.44 -23.76
N TYR A 676 10.08 -0.20 -22.63
CA TYR A 676 10.59 -0.59 -21.33
C TYR A 676 10.43 -2.10 -21.11
N SER A 677 11.53 -2.74 -20.71
CA SER A 677 11.72 -4.17 -20.82
C SER A 677 11.13 -4.99 -19.66
N PHE A 678 10.81 -4.36 -18.52
CA PHE A 678 10.26 -5.05 -17.34
C PHE A 678 8.74 -4.95 -17.25
N GLN A 679 8.08 -6.10 -17.35
CA GLN A 679 6.67 -6.26 -17.01
C GLN A 679 6.55 -7.07 -15.72
N PHE A 680 5.87 -6.50 -14.72
CA PHE A 680 5.58 -7.22 -13.49
C PHE A 680 4.43 -8.20 -13.74
N PRO A 681 4.55 -9.47 -13.31
CA PRO A 681 3.48 -10.43 -13.48
C PRO A 681 2.24 -9.94 -12.74
N GLN A 682 1.12 -9.89 -13.44
CA GLN A 682 -0.19 -9.71 -12.82
C GLN A 682 -0.65 -11.07 -12.29
N HIS A 683 -1.10 -11.10 -11.04
CA HIS A 683 -1.61 -12.34 -10.46
C HIS A 683 -2.88 -12.76 -11.22
N HIS A 684 -3.02 -14.01 -11.64
CA HIS A 684 -4.17 -14.51 -12.42
C HIS A 684 -5.55 -14.33 -11.74
N LYS A 685 -5.58 -14.16 -10.41
CA LYS A 685 -6.80 -13.75 -9.65
C LYS A 685 -7.17 -12.27 -9.81
N ASN A 686 -6.26 -11.45 -10.34
CA ASN A 686 -6.54 -10.08 -10.78
C ASN A 686 -6.94 -10.05 -12.26
N ASP A 687 -6.59 -11.08 -13.05
CA ASP A 687 -6.99 -11.25 -14.46
C ASP A 687 -8.43 -11.77 -14.62
N LYS A 688 -8.94 -12.55 -13.66
CA LYS A 688 -10.31 -13.07 -13.70
C LYS A 688 -11.19 -12.22 -12.79
N ASP A 689 -12.16 -11.53 -13.40
CA ASP A 689 -13.24 -10.73 -12.80
C ASP A 689 -13.02 -9.21 -12.62
N THR A 690 -12.00 -8.60 -13.22
CA THR A 690 -12.09 -7.16 -13.57
C THR A 690 -12.86 -6.97 -14.88
N TYR A 691 -14.12 -7.42 -14.91
CA TYR A 691 -15.07 -6.98 -15.93
C TYR A 691 -15.21 -5.45 -15.83
N ASP A 692 -14.46 -4.73 -16.66
CA ASP A 692 -14.81 -3.62 -17.56
C ASP A 692 -15.79 -2.49 -17.12
N TYR A 693 -16.09 -2.37 -15.83
CA TYR A 693 -16.54 -1.11 -15.21
C TYR A 693 -15.38 -0.42 -14.50
N SER A 694 -14.17 -0.47 -15.07
CA SER A 694 -13.16 0.51 -14.67
C SER A 694 -13.73 1.89 -15.01
N ILE A 695 -13.65 2.82 -14.06
CA ILE A 695 -13.95 4.23 -14.32
C ILE A 695 -13.13 4.77 -15.51
N ASP A 696 -12.06 4.08 -15.88
CA ASP A 696 -11.28 4.31 -17.10
C ASP A 696 -12.12 4.26 -18.41
N ASN A 697 -13.28 3.60 -18.41
CA ASN A 697 -14.22 3.58 -19.54
C ASN A 697 -15.28 4.70 -19.48
N ILE A 698 -15.44 5.39 -18.34
CA ILE A 698 -16.36 6.52 -18.20
C ILE A 698 -15.69 7.77 -18.77
N LYS A 699 -15.98 8.09 -20.03
CA LYS A 699 -15.47 9.32 -20.66
C LYS A 699 -16.18 10.58 -20.15
N GLU A 700 -17.46 10.45 -19.79
CA GLU A 700 -18.29 11.53 -19.25
C GLU A 700 -19.29 10.98 -18.23
N LEU A 701 -19.52 11.73 -17.14
CA LEU A 701 -20.55 11.42 -16.15
C LEU A 701 -21.87 12.09 -16.58
N ASN A 702 -22.84 11.28 -17.01
CA ASN A 702 -24.18 11.75 -17.38
C ASN A 702 -25.13 11.79 -16.17
N LEU A 703 -24.70 12.41 -15.08
CA LEU A 703 -25.50 12.56 -13.87
C LEU A 703 -25.81 14.04 -13.63
N THR A 704 -27.07 14.37 -13.41
CA THR A 704 -27.48 15.73 -13.03
C THR A 704 -27.79 15.83 -11.54
N GLU A 705 -27.90 17.06 -11.01
CA GLU A 705 -28.37 17.29 -9.63
C GLU A 705 -29.76 16.68 -9.40
N TYR A 706 -30.63 16.70 -10.42
CA TYR A 706 -31.95 16.08 -10.38
C TYR A 706 -31.88 14.55 -10.29
N ASP A 707 -30.95 13.92 -11.02
CA ASP A 707 -30.75 12.47 -10.95
C ASP A 707 -30.23 12.04 -9.58
N ILE A 708 -29.27 12.80 -9.01
CA ILE A 708 -28.79 12.59 -7.63
C ILE A 708 -29.99 12.65 -6.68
N GLU A 709 -30.78 13.72 -6.73
CA GLU A 709 -31.95 13.88 -5.86
C GLU A 709 -32.91 12.68 -5.97
N LYS A 710 -33.26 12.26 -7.19
CA LYS A 710 -34.12 11.09 -7.43
C LYS A 710 -33.55 9.80 -6.84
N ILE A 711 -32.23 9.58 -6.95
CA ILE A 711 -31.55 8.43 -6.35
C ILE A 711 -31.66 8.48 -4.82
N ILE A 712 -31.45 9.65 -4.22
CA ILE A 712 -31.53 9.85 -2.77
C ILE A 712 -32.95 9.61 -2.24
N TYR A 713 -33.98 10.09 -2.94
CA TYR A 713 -35.38 9.80 -2.58
C TYR A 713 -35.68 8.29 -2.64
N ARG A 714 -35.24 7.59 -3.68
CA ARG A 714 -35.37 6.12 -3.77
C ARG A 714 -34.64 5.41 -2.63
N ALA A 715 -33.45 5.88 -2.28
CA ALA A 715 -32.68 5.33 -1.16
C ALA A 715 -33.42 5.52 0.18
N PHE A 716 -34.07 6.68 0.37
CA PHE A 716 -34.91 6.93 1.53
C PHE A 716 -36.14 6.01 1.59
N GLU A 717 -36.84 5.79 0.47
CA GLU A 717 -37.94 4.83 0.38
C GLU A 717 -37.49 3.39 0.72
N SER A 718 -36.30 3.00 0.25
CA SER A 718 -35.70 1.70 0.58
C SER A 718 -35.42 1.60 2.09
N ALA A 719 -34.85 2.65 2.68
CA ALA A 719 -34.62 2.71 4.12
C ALA A 719 -35.93 2.64 4.94
N GLN A 720 -37.00 3.28 4.47
CA GLN A 720 -38.33 3.18 5.10
C GLN A 720 -38.88 1.74 5.07
N LYS A 721 -38.67 1.00 3.97
CA LYS A 721 -39.05 -0.42 3.88
C LYS A 721 -38.28 -1.25 4.90
N LEU A 722 -36.96 -1.12 4.96
CA LEU A 722 -36.12 -1.82 5.95
C LEU A 722 -36.53 -1.48 7.39
N ALA A 723 -36.79 -0.20 7.69
CA ALA A 723 -37.25 0.22 9.00
C ALA A 723 -38.65 -0.31 9.36
N SER A 724 -39.51 -0.52 8.37
CA SER A 724 -40.84 -1.12 8.57
C SER A 724 -40.75 -2.63 8.82
N MET A 725 -39.81 -3.33 8.18
CA MET A 725 -39.57 -4.77 8.40
C MET A 725 -39.24 -5.10 9.85
N VAL A 726 -38.67 -4.15 10.59
CA VAL A 726 -38.35 -4.29 12.02
C VAL A 726 -39.29 -3.50 12.94
N ASN A 727 -40.44 -3.03 12.45
CA ASN A 727 -41.46 -2.29 13.22
C ASN A 727 -41.03 -0.94 13.82
N MET A 728 -40.00 -0.28 13.28
CA MET A 728 -39.65 1.08 13.73
C MET A 728 -40.63 2.15 13.24
N SER A 729 -41.31 1.90 12.11
CA SER A 729 -42.08 2.91 11.37
C SER A 729 -43.23 3.53 12.16
N GLN A 730 -43.96 2.75 12.97
CA GLN A 730 -45.12 3.25 13.72
C GLN A 730 -44.73 4.34 14.73
N LEU A 731 -43.65 4.13 15.50
CA LEU A 731 -43.17 5.12 16.46
C LEU A 731 -42.68 6.39 15.76
N LEU A 732 -41.93 6.23 14.67
CA LEU A 732 -41.36 7.34 13.91
C LEU A 732 -42.45 8.20 13.23
N LYS A 733 -43.50 7.56 12.70
CA LYS A 733 -44.68 8.26 12.15
C LYS A 733 -45.41 9.06 13.22
N ASN A 734 -45.65 8.47 14.40
CA ASN A 734 -46.31 9.16 15.52
C ASN A 734 -45.52 10.38 16.03
N LYS A 735 -44.22 10.43 15.76
CA LYS A 735 -43.33 11.55 16.13
C LYS A 735 -43.06 12.52 14.99
N ASN A 736 -43.73 12.38 13.84
CA ASN A 736 -43.54 13.22 12.66
C ASN A 736 -42.06 13.30 12.21
N ILE A 737 -41.33 12.18 12.25
CA ILE A 737 -39.92 12.10 11.80
C ILE A 737 -39.70 10.98 10.78
N TYR A 738 -40.78 10.56 10.10
CA TYR A 738 -40.74 9.52 9.08
C TYR A 738 -40.72 10.08 7.65
N SER A 739 -40.72 11.40 7.50
CA SER A 739 -40.47 12.08 6.22
C SER A 739 -38.98 12.48 6.12
N LEU A 740 -38.47 12.62 4.90
CA LEU A 740 -37.06 12.99 4.68
C LEU A 740 -36.71 14.39 5.25
N PRO A 741 -37.52 15.44 5.02
CA PRO A 741 -37.24 16.76 5.61
C PRO A 741 -37.24 16.74 7.14
N ASP A 742 -38.24 16.12 7.76
CA ASP A 742 -38.39 16.11 9.22
C ASP A 742 -37.28 15.30 9.90
N LEU A 743 -36.95 14.12 9.35
CA LEU A 743 -35.83 13.30 9.82
C LEU A 743 -34.51 14.08 9.74
N SER A 744 -34.26 14.74 8.61
CA SER A 744 -33.02 15.48 8.40
C SER A 744 -32.89 16.65 9.38
N GLN A 745 -33.98 17.39 9.61
CA GLN A 745 -34.02 18.48 10.57
C GLN A 745 -33.82 18.00 12.02
N PHE A 746 -34.42 16.86 12.37
CA PHE A 746 -34.25 16.22 13.67
C PHE A 746 -32.79 15.83 13.93
N ILE A 747 -32.16 15.13 12.97
CA ILE A 747 -30.75 14.72 13.04
C ILE A 747 -29.84 15.95 13.16
N LYS A 748 -30.03 16.95 12.31
CA LYS A 748 -29.26 18.21 12.36
C LYS A 748 -29.35 18.90 13.73
N THR A 749 -30.52 18.88 14.35
CA THR A 749 -30.73 19.46 15.70
C THR A 749 -30.00 18.67 16.78
N ILE A 750 -29.99 17.34 16.71
CA ILE A 750 -29.25 16.52 17.71
C ILE A 750 -27.74 16.70 17.55
N LEU A 751 -27.26 16.69 16.31
CA LEU A 751 -25.84 16.73 16.05
C LEU A 751 -25.24 18.09 16.37
N SER A 752 -25.97 19.19 16.10
CA SER A 752 -25.56 20.54 16.52
C SER A 752 -25.56 20.75 18.04
N LYS A 753 -26.47 20.10 18.78
CA LYS A 753 -26.43 20.11 20.25
C LYS A 753 -25.22 19.33 20.77
N SER A 754 -24.90 18.20 20.14
CA SER A 754 -23.80 17.33 20.53
C SER A 754 -22.42 17.96 20.31
N SER A 755 -22.27 18.85 19.32
CA SER A 755 -21.01 19.54 19.03
C SER A 755 -20.71 20.75 19.91
N SER A 756 -21.73 21.32 20.57
CA SER A 756 -21.58 22.42 21.54
C SER A 756 -21.00 21.98 22.89
N LYS A 757 -21.18 20.70 23.25
CA LYS A 757 -20.43 20.07 24.32
C LYS A 757 -19.14 19.57 23.69
N ILE A 758 -17.99 19.90 24.29
CA ILE A 758 -16.73 19.24 23.97
C ILE A 758 -16.98 17.76 24.20
N VAL A 759 -17.29 17.00 23.14
CA VAL A 759 -17.36 15.55 23.24
C VAL A 759 -15.91 15.14 23.36
N ASP A 760 -15.53 14.85 24.59
CA ASP A 760 -14.26 14.21 24.84
C ASP A 760 -14.39 12.77 24.32
N TYR A 761 -13.83 12.53 23.14
CA TYR A 761 -13.73 11.19 22.58
C TYR A 761 -12.53 10.43 23.19
N THR A 762 -11.79 11.03 24.13
CA THR A 762 -10.66 10.40 24.82
C THR A 762 -11.09 9.59 26.06
N GLU A 763 -12.22 9.94 26.69
CA GLU A 763 -12.66 9.29 27.94
C GLU A 763 -13.54 8.05 27.74
N ASP A 764 -13.93 7.72 26.51
CA ASP A 764 -14.89 6.63 26.27
C ASP A 764 -14.87 6.23 24.78
N ASP A 765 -14.00 5.31 24.32
CA ASP A 765 -14.43 4.29 23.34
C ASP A 765 -13.42 3.27 22.78
N ASP A 766 -12.07 3.38 22.89
CA ASP A 766 -11.20 2.39 22.20
C ASP A 766 -9.99 1.86 22.98
N SER A 767 -9.60 2.40 24.17
CA SER A 767 -8.46 1.85 24.91
C SER A 767 -8.72 0.43 25.43
N ASN A 768 -9.87 0.15 26.03
CA ASN A 768 -10.15 -1.19 26.60
C ASN A 768 -10.52 -2.26 25.56
N TYR A 769 -10.69 -1.91 24.29
CA TYR A 769 -10.90 -2.92 23.24
C TYR A 769 -9.66 -3.16 22.37
N ASP A 770 -8.64 -2.32 22.45
CA ASP A 770 -7.34 -2.54 21.79
C ASP A 770 -6.17 -2.73 22.78
N SER A 771 -6.41 -2.75 24.11
CA SER A 771 -5.35 -2.98 25.10
C SER A 771 -5.65 -3.89 26.30
N ASP A 772 -6.82 -4.51 26.45
CA ASP A 772 -7.03 -5.46 27.56
C ASP A 772 -7.08 -6.88 27.00
N GLU A 773 -5.89 -7.51 26.98
CA GLU A 773 -5.76 -8.96 27.02
C GLU A 773 -6.35 -9.41 28.35
N ASP A 774 -7.61 -9.88 28.34
CA ASP A 774 -8.16 -10.61 29.49
C ASP A 774 -7.26 -11.85 29.71
N GLU A 775 -6.48 -11.82 30.80
CA GLU A 775 -5.84 -12.98 31.41
C GLU A 775 -6.94 -14.01 31.71
N PHE A 776 -7.12 -14.98 30.83
CA PHE A 776 -7.74 -16.24 31.22
C PHE A 776 -6.67 -17.02 32.00
N GLU A 777 -6.73 -16.92 33.33
CA GLU A 777 -6.14 -17.91 34.23
C GLU A 777 -6.81 -19.27 33.95
N ASP A 778 -6.17 -20.10 33.14
CA ASP A 778 -6.46 -21.54 33.12
C ASP A 778 -5.85 -22.15 34.39
N ASN A 779 -6.69 -22.30 35.42
CA ASN A 779 -6.38 -23.18 36.54
C ASN A 779 -6.39 -24.64 36.04
N GLU A 780 -5.25 -25.28 36.29
CA GLU A 780 -4.86 -26.68 36.14
C GLU A 780 -5.98 -27.71 36.02
N ASP A 781 -5.77 -28.68 35.11
CA ASP A 781 -5.78 -30.07 35.56
C ASP A 781 -4.77 -30.92 34.78
N SER A 782 -3.79 -31.41 35.55
CA SER A 782 -2.94 -32.59 35.40
C SER A 782 -3.33 -33.56 34.26
N SER A 783 -2.34 -33.99 33.45
CA SER A 783 -1.86 -35.38 33.54
C SER A 783 -0.75 -35.76 32.55
N VAL A 784 0.23 -36.50 33.12
CA VAL A 784 1.14 -37.50 32.52
C VAL A 784 2.28 -37.03 31.61
N HIS A 785 3.46 -36.98 32.25
CA HIS A 785 4.79 -37.23 31.69
C HIS A 785 4.85 -38.39 30.68
N ALA A 786 5.51 -38.17 29.55
CA ALA A 786 6.34 -39.21 28.95
C ALA A 786 7.57 -38.57 28.29
N ALA A 787 8.72 -38.86 28.91
CA ALA A 787 10.06 -38.55 28.44
C ALA A 787 10.36 -39.26 27.12
N PHE A 788 11.09 -38.57 26.24
CA PHE A 788 12.01 -39.19 25.31
C PHE A 788 13.23 -38.27 25.19
N ASP A 789 14.25 -38.59 26.00
CA ASP A 789 15.64 -38.34 25.66
C ASP A 789 16.00 -39.31 24.51
N ASP A 790 16.64 -38.79 23.45
CA ASP A 790 17.96 -39.28 23.01
C ASP A 790 18.46 -38.53 21.75
N GLU A 791 19.68 -38.02 21.93
CA GLU A 791 20.82 -37.99 21.01
C GLU A 791 20.86 -37.00 19.82
N ASP A 792 21.54 -35.88 20.09
CA ASP A 792 22.68 -35.32 19.35
C ASP A 792 22.88 -35.73 17.88
N GLU A 793 22.55 -34.82 16.96
CA GLU A 793 23.24 -34.69 15.67
C GLU A 793 23.69 -33.24 15.44
N MET A 794 25.00 -33.11 15.19
CA MET A 794 25.80 -31.89 15.13
C MET A 794 25.31 -30.86 14.10
N LEU A 795 25.10 -29.63 14.56
CA LEU A 795 25.07 -28.43 13.70
C LEU A 795 26.48 -27.83 13.58
N PRO A 796 27.00 -27.54 12.37
CA PRO A 796 28.29 -26.89 12.21
C PRO A 796 28.22 -25.41 12.59
N SER A 797 29.21 -25.00 13.36
CA SER A 797 29.58 -23.65 13.74
C SER A 797 29.75 -22.69 12.55
N ILE A 798 29.03 -21.56 12.60
CA ILE A 798 29.42 -20.32 11.92
C ILE A 798 29.14 -19.15 12.88
N PHE A 799 30.00 -19.03 13.89
CA PHE A 799 30.34 -17.74 14.50
C PHE A 799 31.87 -17.68 14.49
N GLY A 800 32.40 -16.67 13.79
CA GLY A 800 33.80 -16.28 13.92
C GLY A 800 33.91 -15.28 15.06
N ASP A 801 34.64 -15.73 16.09
CA ASP A 801 35.60 -15.01 16.95
C ASP A 801 35.12 -13.71 17.62
N ASP A 802 34.71 -13.84 18.89
CA ASP A 802 35.57 -13.51 20.05
C ASP A 802 34.90 -14.05 21.34
N GLU A 803 35.50 -15.09 21.95
CA GLU A 803 35.30 -15.64 23.31
C GLU A 803 35.55 -14.55 24.40
N GLU A 804 35.13 -14.56 25.68
CA GLU A 804 34.44 -15.50 26.59
C GLU A 804 33.90 -14.69 27.81
N GLU A 805 33.25 -15.39 28.74
CA GLU A 805 32.22 -15.03 29.73
C GLU A 805 32.66 -14.26 31.01
N GLU A 806 31.69 -13.63 31.72
CA GLU A 806 31.18 -14.05 33.05
C GLU A 806 30.33 -12.96 33.77
N GLU A 807 29.39 -13.43 34.59
CA GLU A 807 28.33 -12.72 35.31
C GLU A 807 28.79 -11.70 36.37
N GLY A 808 27.90 -10.75 36.70
CA GLY A 808 28.00 -9.99 37.96
C GLY A 808 27.10 -8.75 38.03
N ASN A 809 26.06 -8.84 38.85
CA ASN A 809 25.23 -7.71 39.33
C ASN A 809 26.07 -6.53 39.84
N ILE A 810 25.63 -5.28 39.63
CA ILE A 810 25.71 -4.19 40.62
C ILE A 810 24.80 -3.01 40.25
N ILE A 811 24.24 -2.47 41.32
CA ILE A 811 23.19 -1.46 41.50
C ILE A 811 23.61 -0.04 41.09
N ALA A 812 22.62 0.73 40.65
CA ALA A 812 22.68 2.16 40.41
C ALA A 812 22.97 2.98 41.68
N ASN A 813 23.86 3.99 41.59
CA ASN A 813 23.51 5.40 41.87
C ASN A 813 24.73 6.35 41.80
N ASN A 814 24.43 7.56 41.31
CA ASN A 814 25.16 8.84 41.40
C ASN A 814 26.48 9.00 40.63
N LEU A 815 26.45 9.88 39.62
CA LEU A 815 27.51 10.09 38.63
C LEU A 815 27.99 11.53 38.63
N SER A 816 29.09 11.77 39.35
CA SER A 816 30.03 12.87 39.08
C SER A 816 31.48 12.40 38.91
N ASN A 817 31.75 11.08 38.94
CA ASN A 817 33.06 10.48 38.63
C ASN A 817 32.82 9.11 37.96
N ILE A 818 33.14 8.95 36.67
CA ILE A 818 33.03 7.66 35.95
C ILE A 818 34.42 7.00 35.89
N SER A 819 34.57 5.85 36.56
CA SER A 819 35.74 4.97 36.42
C SER A 819 35.52 3.91 35.31
N GLN A 820 36.61 3.34 34.80
CA GLN A 820 36.63 2.29 33.76
C GLN A 820 35.65 1.10 33.97
N GLN A 821 35.19 0.84 35.20
CA GLN A 821 34.29 -0.28 35.49
C GLN A 821 32.90 -0.16 34.82
N ASN A 822 32.44 1.06 34.51
CA ASN A 822 31.13 1.30 33.89
C ASN A 822 31.05 0.98 32.38
N PHE A 823 32.18 0.59 31.75
CA PHE A 823 32.26 0.34 30.30
C PHE A 823 32.80 -1.06 29.96
N ARG A 824 32.76 -2.03 30.89
CA ARG A 824 33.14 -3.42 30.59
C ARG A 824 32.37 -3.93 29.36
N GLY A 825 33.10 -4.39 28.34
CA GLY A 825 32.55 -4.86 27.05
C GLY A 825 32.37 -3.80 25.95
N CYS A 826 32.63 -2.51 26.22
CA CYS A 826 32.48 -1.45 25.21
C CYS A 826 33.80 -0.99 24.59
N ARG A 827 33.84 -0.93 23.26
CA ARG A 827 34.99 -0.39 22.50
C ARG A 827 35.05 1.13 22.64
N ILE A 828 36.11 1.60 23.28
CA ILE A 828 36.44 3.02 23.47
C ILE A 828 37.77 3.31 22.77
N TYR A 829 37.88 4.47 22.13
CA TYR A 829 39.02 4.85 21.30
C TYR A 829 39.75 6.06 21.87
N ASP A 830 41.08 6.07 21.80
CA ASP A 830 41.91 7.22 22.20
C ASP A 830 41.98 8.30 21.13
N LYS A 831 41.94 7.86 19.87
CA LYS A 831 42.00 8.69 18.67
C LYS A 831 41.03 8.13 17.64
N ILE A 832 40.40 9.02 16.90
CA ILE A 832 39.48 8.67 15.81
C ILE A 832 39.85 9.46 14.56
N ASN A 833 39.48 8.96 13.38
CA ASN A 833 39.65 9.70 12.14
C ASN A 833 38.82 11.00 12.21
N PRO A 834 39.40 12.20 12.00
CA PRO A 834 38.67 13.47 12.03
C PRO A 834 37.44 13.49 11.12
N GLN A 835 37.47 12.76 9.99
CA GLN A 835 36.34 12.67 9.06
C GLN A 835 35.14 11.90 9.61
N GLN A 836 35.31 11.15 10.69
CA GLN A 836 34.25 10.35 11.33
C GLN A 836 33.85 10.89 12.70
N MET A 837 34.34 12.08 13.09
CA MET A 837 34.16 12.61 14.43
C MET A 837 32.70 12.73 14.86
N ASN A 838 31.79 13.03 13.93
CA ASN A 838 30.34 13.08 14.14
C ASN A 838 29.71 11.71 14.52
N LYS A 839 30.39 10.59 14.32
CA LYS A 839 29.90 9.26 14.71
C LYS A 839 30.27 8.86 16.14
N TYR A 840 31.02 9.70 16.84
CA TYR A 840 31.54 9.41 18.17
C TYR A 840 31.17 10.50 19.15
N PHE A 841 30.89 10.10 20.38
CA PHE A 841 30.86 11.02 21.50
C PHE A 841 32.26 11.17 22.09
N ARG A 842 32.62 12.40 22.44
CA ARG A 842 33.78 12.68 23.28
C ARG A 842 33.39 12.52 24.74
N ILE A 843 34.09 11.64 25.46
CA ILE A 843 33.85 11.36 26.88
C ILE A 843 35.13 11.54 27.69
N HIS A 844 34.99 11.82 28.98
CA HIS A 844 36.10 11.90 29.92
C HIS A 844 36.10 10.66 30.81
N VAL A 845 37.19 9.89 30.79
CA VAL A 845 37.39 8.70 31.62
C VAL A 845 38.74 8.86 32.32
N ASP A 846 38.74 8.89 33.65
CA ASP A 846 39.93 8.98 34.49
C ASP A 846 40.93 10.07 34.03
N SER A 847 40.43 11.30 33.83
CA SER A 847 41.17 12.48 33.34
C SER A 847 41.66 12.43 31.89
N SER A 848 41.44 11.32 31.17
CA SER A 848 41.76 11.16 29.75
C SER A 848 40.54 11.40 28.87
N VAL A 849 40.75 12.02 27.71
CA VAL A 849 39.71 12.17 26.68
C VAL A 849 39.66 10.89 25.85
N LYS A 850 38.47 10.32 25.73
CA LYS A 850 38.22 9.12 24.96
C LYS A 850 37.01 9.32 24.04
N TYR A 851 36.82 8.40 23.09
CA TYR A 851 35.74 8.43 22.12
C TYR A 851 34.94 7.13 22.14
N ILE A 852 33.62 7.23 22.19
CA ILE A 852 32.71 6.09 22.11
C ILE A 852 31.81 6.26 20.89
N HIS A 853 31.64 5.19 20.09
CA HIS A 853 30.77 5.25 18.92
C HIS A 853 29.30 5.44 19.36
N LYS A 854 28.54 6.30 18.67
CA LYS A 854 27.15 6.62 19.04
C LYS A 854 26.23 5.40 19.07
N GLN A 855 26.43 4.43 18.17
CA GLN A 855 25.71 3.14 18.21
C GLN A 855 26.02 2.34 19.48
N THR A 856 27.28 2.33 19.94
CA THR A 856 27.67 1.64 21.18
C THR A 856 27.05 2.33 22.39
N ALA A 857 26.99 3.66 22.38
CA ALA A 857 26.28 4.44 23.40
C ALA A 857 24.77 4.11 23.44
N CYS A 858 24.09 3.96 22.30
CA CYS A 858 22.69 3.48 22.28
C CYS A 858 22.54 2.11 22.95
N TRP A 859 23.38 1.16 22.54
CA TRP A 859 23.33 -0.20 23.05
C TRP A 859 23.49 -0.24 24.57
N LEU A 860 24.47 0.51 25.10
CA LEU A 860 24.70 0.67 26.54
C LEU A 860 23.49 1.19 27.31
N LEU A 861 22.75 2.14 26.75
CA LEU A 861 21.57 2.71 27.41
C LEU A 861 20.35 1.79 27.28
N SER A 862 20.25 1.01 26.19
CA SER A 862 19.13 0.10 25.94
C SER A 862 19.10 -1.16 26.82
N THR A 863 20.25 -1.69 27.23
CA THR A 863 20.36 -2.89 28.08
C THR A 863 19.74 -2.69 29.46
N SER A 864 19.53 -1.43 29.87
CA SER A 864 18.87 -1.07 31.12
C SER A 864 17.34 -1.08 31.09
N LYS A 865 16.68 -1.20 29.92
CA LYS A 865 15.23 -0.91 29.80
C LYS A 865 14.28 -1.94 29.16
N THR A 866 14.71 -3.02 28.46
CA THR A 866 13.70 -3.92 27.82
C THR A 866 14.15 -5.37 27.55
N ARG A 867 13.41 -6.35 28.08
CA ARG A 867 13.15 -7.69 27.48
C ARG A 867 11.70 -7.70 26.93
N LEU A 868 11.47 -8.30 25.76
CA LEU A 868 10.18 -8.35 25.04
C LEU A 868 9.25 -9.46 25.54
N SER A 869 7.93 -9.30 25.37
CA SER A 869 6.92 -10.37 25.46
C SER A 869 6.66 -11.03 24.08
N SER A 870 6.26 -12.30 24.09
CA SER A 870 6.32 -13.29 23.00
C SER A 870 5.05 -13.43 22.13
N ASP A 871 4.02 -12.63 22.34
CA ASP A 871 2.64 -12.97 21.96
C ASP A 871 2.30 -12.96 20.44
N ARG A 872 3.11 -12.33 19.57
CA ARG A 872 2.86 -12.33 18.11
C ARG A 872 3.56 -13.44 17.34
N VAL A 873 4.53 -14.13 17.95
CA VAL A 873 5.28 -15.22 17.29
C VAL A 873 4.42 -16.48 17.20
N GLU A 874 3.53 -16.72 18.16
CA GLU A 874 2.62 -17.87 18.16
C GLU A 874 1.59 -17.79 17.03
N ARG A 875 1.05 -16.59 16.74
CA ARG A 875 0.05 -16.39 15.68
C ARG A 875 0.55 -16.66 14.26
N VAL A 876 1.85 -16.60 14.02
CA VAL A 876 2.46 -16.89 12.71
C VAL A 876 2.86 -18.35 12.59
N LYS A 877 2.99 -19.08 13.71
CA LYS A 877 3.26 -20.52 13.71
C LYS A 877 1.99 -21.36 13.51
N GLU A 878 0.82 -20.78 13.75
CA GLU A 878 -0.49 -21.45 13.62
C GLU A 878 -1.23 -21.20 12.29
N SER A 879 -0.63 -20.45 11.35
CA SER A 879 -1.13 -20.21 9.99
C SER A 879 -0.28 -20.93 8.95
#